data_AF-A0A1H1E159-F1
#
_entry.id   AF-A0A1H1E159-F1
#
_cell.length_a   1.000
_cell.length_b   1.000
_cell.length_c   1.000
_cell.angle_alpha   90.00
_cell.angle_beta   90.00
_cell.angle_gamma   90.00
#
_symmetry.space_group_name_H-M   'P 1'
#
loop_
_entity.id
_entity.type
_entity.pdbx_description
1 polymer ?
#
loop_
_entity_poly.entity_id
_entity_poly.type
_entity_poly.pdbx_seq_one_letter_code
_entity_poly.pdbx_strand_id
1 'polypeptide(L)'
;MKALDQKIISNFEGKVVRKDLTKFLKDNAVVPSYVLEYLLGQHCSTNDEEIISIGIEKVKGILSNHFVHRDEAEVIKSKIREKGTHRIIDKISVRLNDKEDRYEARFSNLGLKNIPINDSIVKANPKLLSEGVWSLVNMAYMASEERGVLPWIVESVKAIQISHVDIQEYKEERAHFTTDEWMDLLMQSIGLNPEEFSTRSKFIQLSRLIPFTENNYNLIELGPKGTGKSHIFSELSPHGILISGGEVSKAKLFVNNSNGAIGLVGYWDVIAYDEFAGKTKRVDRGLVDIMKNYMANKSFSRGADVYQAEASMVFVGNTDHSVQYMMKHTHLFDALPKDYHDTAFLDRIHAYLPGWEVSKLRNELFTNDFGFIVDYIAEVLKSLRKEDHSKLYQQYFTLSNSITTRDKTAIEKTFSGLVKIIFPDLKMSKEDVKLILDFAIECRKRVKMQLIKMDETFNDDPVYFEYTDEANEKFEVQTLEEIEYGEPKQESQIEQAATENRTIEVVEVTSAEPIIEETKTLSSFSKQIRENQTNVSYERLFGHYLEGAKDFLIQDPYIRLPHQFKNFMELCSLIYKKNQEAETINIKLITWNDNDFKETSIINFEEIKDSLGEMNIEFDYEFKESAHDRYIVMNNGWKIMLGRGLDMWQKSNGKYDIAEYLQEKRKCKEFDVVVIAE
;
A
#
# COMPACT_ATOMS: atom_id res chain seq x y z
N MET A 1 2.99 -27.57 -3.30
CA MET A 1 3.26 -26.35 -4.08
C MET A 1 1.94 -25.84 -4.63
N LYS A 2 1.67 -24.53 -4.51
CA LYS A 2 0.41 -23.95 -5.00
C LYS A 2 0.41 -23.95 -6.53
N ALA A 3 -0.78 -23.96 -7.15
CA ALA A 3 -0.89 -23.88 -8.61
C ALA A 3 -0.24 -22.61 -9.18
N LEU A 4 -0.37 -21.49 -8.47
CA LEU A 4 0.28 -20.22 -8.81
C LEU A 4 1.81 -20.34 -8.85
N ASP A 5 2.44 -20.97 -7.86
CA ASP A 5 3.90 -21.12 -7.82
C ASP A 5 4.46 -21.90 -9.02
N GLN A 6 3.76 -22.96 -9.45
CA GLN A 6 4.15 -23.76 -10.61
C GLN A 6 4.14 -22.91 -11.88
N LYS A 7 3.10 -22.10 -12.04
CA LYS A 7 2.92 -21.17 -13.16
C LYS A 7 3.96 -20.05 -13.15
N ILE A 8 4.31 -19.54 -11.98
CA ILE A 8 5.38 -18.55 -11.81
C ILE A 8 6.72 -19.12 -12.27
N ILE A 9 7.06 -20.34 -11.85
CA ILE A 9 8.33 -20.97 -12.22
C ILE A 9 8.42 -21.27 -13.72
N SER A 10 7.33 -21.74 -14.34
CA SER A 10 7.33 -22.07 -15.77
C SER A 10 7.51 -20.86 -16.68
N ASN A 11 7.00 -19.69 -16.26
CA ASN A 11 6.96 -18.49 -17.09
C ASN A 11 8.11 -17.52 -16.78
N PHE A 12 8.68 -17.57 -15.58
CA PHE A 12 9.74 -16.66 -15.13
C PHE A 12 10.97 -17.37 -14.58
N GLU A 13 11.39 -18.46 -15.23
CA GLU A 13 12.57 -19.22 -14.84
C GLU A 13 13.81 -18.32 -14.69
N GLY A 14 14.53 -18.47 -13.58
CA GLY A 14 15.73 -17.66 -13.26
C GLY A 14 15.47 -16.20 -12.87
N LYS A 15 14.20 -15.75 -12.86
CA LYS A 15 13.79 -14.38 -12.47
C LYS A 15 13.01 -14.34 -11.15
N VAL A 16 12.73 -15.51 -10.58
CA VAL A 16 11.94 -15.69 -9.35
C VAL A 16 12.75 -16.46 -8.32
N VAL A 17 12.43 -16.23 -7.05
CA VAL A 17 13.07 -16.89 -5.90
C VAL A 17 12.04 -17.14 -4.81
N ARG A 18 12.24 -18.22 -4.05
CA ARG A 18 11.41 -18.53 -2.89
C ARG A 18 11.77 -17.61 -1.73
N LYS A 19 10.79 -16.87 -1.22
CA LYS A 19 11.02 -15.72 -0.32
C LYS A 19 11.40 -16.12 1.12
N ASP A 20 11.06 -17.33 1.53
CA ASP A 20 11.47 -17.92 2.81
C ASP A 20 13.00 -18.06 2.93
N LEU A 21 13.68 -18.39 1.83
CA LEU A 21 15.12 -18.60 1.80
C LEU A 21 15.90 -17.32 2.12
N THR A 22 15.43 -16.19 1.61
CA THR A 22 16.03 -14.87 1.91
C THR A 22 15.92 -14.56 3.40
N LYS A 23 14.78 -14.87 4.02
CA LYS A 23 14.55 -14.65 5.45
C LYS A 23 15.49 -15.49 6.31
N PHE A 24 15.65 -16.78 5.97
CA PHE A 24 16.54 -17.70 6.67
C PHE A 24 18.02 -17.28 6.62
N LEU A 25 18.47 -16.68 5.51
CA LEU A 25 19.85 -16.20 5.37
C LEU A 25 20.10 -14.82 6.01
N LYS A 26 19.09 -13.95 6.06
CA LYS A 26 19.20 -12.59 6.60
C LYS A 26 19.54 -12.57 8.09
N ASP A 27 19.06 -13.55 8.86
CA ASP A 27 19.35 -13.65 10.30
C ASP A 27 20.85 -13.84 10.61
N ASN A 28 21.64 -14.31 9.64
CA ASN A 28 23.06 -14.64 9.82
C ASN A 28 24.03 -13.71 9.06
N ALA A 29 23.53 -12.75 8.26
CA ALA A 29 24.38 -11.94 7.39
C ALA A 29 23.89 -10.49 7.26
N VAL A 30 24.76 -9.51 7.52
CA VAL A 30 24.48 -8.06 7.37
C VAL A 30 24.60 -7.64 5.90
N VAL A 31 23.76 -8.22 5.05
CA VAL A 31 23.78 -8.05 3.60
C VAL A 31 22.39 -7.57 3.16
N PRO A 32 22.29 -6.58 2.24
CA PRO A 32 21.00 -6.16 1.71
C PRO A 32 20.21 -7.31 1.08
N SER A 33 18.88 -7.31 1.23
CA SER A 33 18.04 -8.42 0.78
C SER A 33 18.17 -8.70 -0.73
N TYR A 34 18.28 -7.67 -1.57
CA TYR A 34 18.46 -7.86 -3.02
C TYR A 34 19.76 -8.56 -3.41
N VAL A 35 20.84 -8.42 -2.63
CA VAL A 35 22.10 -9.13 -2.87
C VAL A 35 21.94 -10.62 -2.56
N LEU A 36 21.24 -10.94 -1.46
CA LEU A 36 20.92 -12.33 -1.10
C LEU A 36 20.03 -12.97 -2.16
N GLU A 37 18.98 -12.28 -2.59
CA GLU A 37 18.07 -12.78 -3.62
C GLU A 37 18.76 -12.99 -4.97
N TYR A 38 19.71 -12.12 -5.35
CA TYR A 38 20.49 -12.34 -6.57
C TYR A 38 21.35 -13.61 -6.49
N LEU A 39 22.01 -13.85 -5.35
CA LEU A 39 22.82 -15.07 -5.16
C LEU A 39 21.95 -16.33 -5.11
N LEU A 40 20.80 -16.25 -4.44
CA LEU A 40 19.81 -17.32 -4.39
C LEU A 40 19.22 -17.59 -5.79
N GLY A 41 18.88 -16.56 -6.56
CA GLY A 41 18.37 -16.72 -7.92
C GLY A 41 19.33 -17.45 -8.87
N GLN A 42 20.65 -17.37 -8.64
CA GLN A 42 21.65 -18.09 -9.43
C GLN A 42 21.85 -19.56 -9.02
N HIS A 43 21.49 -19.92 -7.79
CA HIS A 43 21.86 -21.21 -7.20
C HIS A 43 20.67 -22.03 -6.69
N CYS A 44 19.48 -21.42 -6.57
CA CYS A 44 18.25 -21.98 -6.01
C CYS A 44 17.03 -21.68 -6.90
N SER A 45 17.20 -21.68 -8.24
CA SER A 45 16.13 -21.38 -9.20
C SER A 45 15.16 -22.55 -9.47
N THR A 46 15.31 -23.66 -8.75
CA THR A 46 14.50 -24.88 -8.92
C THR A 46 13.62 -25.13 -7.69
N ASN A 47 12.66 -26.04 -7.81
CA ASN A 47 11.82 -26.49 -6.70
C ASN A 47 12.29 -27.83 -6.08
N ASP A 48 13.44 -28.33 -6.48
CA ASP A 48 13.99 -29.54 -5.91
C ASP A 48 14.64 -29.20 -4.56
N GLU A 49 14.10 -29.74 -3.46
CA GLU A 49 14.58 -29.45 -2.11
C GLU A 49 16.06 -29.84 -1.91
N GLU A 50 16.55 -30.88 -2.59
CA GLU A 50 17.96 -31.27 -2.52
C GLU A 50 18.84 -30.24 -3.24
N ILE A 51 18.43 -29.79 -4.43
CA ILE A 51 19.15 -28.76 -5.19
C ILE A 51 19.14 -27.43 -4.43
N ILE A 52 18.00 -27.05 -3.85
CA ILE A 52 17.87 -25.85 -3.01
C ILE A 52 18.82 -25.94 -1.81
N SER A 53 18.86 -27.07 -1.11
CA SER A 53 19.75 -27.26 0.04
C SER A 53 21.23 -27.08 -0.34
N ILE A 54 21.65 -27.72 -1.44
CA ILE A 54 23.01 -27.57 -1.99
C ILE A 54 23.26 -26.11 -2.41
N GLY A 55 22.27 -25.46 -3.02
CA GLY A 55 22.33 -24.06 -3.42
C GLY A 55 22.52 -23.12 -2.23
N ILE A 56 21.78 -23.34 -1.14
CA ILE A 56 21.90 -22.58 0.11
C ILE A 56 23.29 -22.74 0.72
N GLU A 57 23.85 -23.96 0.76
CA GLU A 57 25.21 -24.18 1.26
C GLU A 57 26.25 -23.44 0.41
N LYS A 58 26.10 -23.45 -0.91
CA LYS A 58 26.97 -22.66 -1.82
C LYS A 58 26.86 -21.17 -1.54
N VAL A 59 25.64 -20.64 -1.38
CA VAL A 59 25.42 -19.20 -1.08
C VAL A 59 26.03 -18.84 0.27
N LYS A 60 25.82 -19.65 1.32
CA LYS A 60 26.47 -19.48 2.63
C LYS A 60 28.00 -19.46 2.49
N GLY A 61 28.57 -20.38 1.73
CA GLY A 61 30.00 -20.42 1.46
C GLY A 61 30.51 -19.22 0.66
N ILE A 62 29.71 -18.67 -0.27
CA ILE A 62 30.07 -17.44 -0.99
C ILE A 62 30.11 -16.26 -0.02
N LEU A 63 29.08 -16.09 0.81
CA LEU A 63 29.00 -15.01 1.78
C LEU A 63 30.14 -15.09 2.80
N SER A 64 30.35 -16.25 3.43
CA SER A 64 31.39 -16.41 4.46
C SER A 64 32.82 -16.19 3.95
N ASN A 65 33.10 -16.53 2.68
CA ASN A 65 34.46 -16.46 2.15
C ASN A 65 34.79 -15.16 1.42
N HIS A 66 33.77 -14.47 0.90
CA HIS A 66 33.95 -13.32 0.01
C HIS A 66 33.32 -12.04 0.55
N PHE A 67 32.28 -12.10 1.39
CA PHE A 67 31.69 -10.88 1.93
C PHE A 67 32.66 -10.18 2.88
N VAL A 68 32.83 -8.87 2.69
CA VAL A 68 33.74 -8.07 3.53
C VAL A 68 32.95 -7.49 4.68
N HIS A 69 33.17 -8.02 5.89
CA HIS A 69 32.75 -7.35 7.12
C HIS A 69 33.77 -6.26 7.50
N ARG A 70 33.30 -5.13 8.05
CA ARG A 70 34.16 -3.96 8.32
C ARG A 70 35.23 -4.23 9.37
N ASP A 71 34.92 -5.07 10.36
CA ASP A 71 35.82 -5.54 11.41
C ASP A 71 36.87 -6.54 10.90
N GLU A 72 36.57 -7.28 9.83
CA GLU A 72 37.49 -8.23 9.19
C GLU A 72 38.29 -7.64 8.02
N ALA A 73 38.13 -6.34 7.73
CA ALA A 73 38.72 -5.70 6.56
C ALA A 73 40.25 -5.87 6.45
N GLU A 74 40.98 -5.74 7.57
CA GLU A 74 42.44 -5.91 7.58
C GLU A 74 42.87 -7.38 7.38
N VAL A 75 42.09 -8.33 7.87
CA VAL A 75 42.34 -9.77 7.66
C VAL A 75 42.20 -10.11 6.18
N ILE A 76 41.14 -9.58 5.53
CA ILE A 76 40.90 -9.77 4.11
C ILE A 76 41.99 -9.10 3.27
N LYS A 77 42.48 -7.91 3.67
CA LYS A 77 43.64 -7.27 3.02
C LYS A 77 44.90 -8.13 3.13
N SER A 78 45.19 -8.70 4.30
CA SER A 78 46.33 -9.63 4.46
C SER A 78 46.18 -10.85 3.55
N LYS A 79 44.97 -11.42 3.49
CA LYS A 79 44.67 -12.58 2.64
C LYS A 79 44.87 -12.28 1.15
N ILE A 80 44.43 -11.11 0.66
CA ILE A 80 44.68 -10.69 -0.73
C ILE A 80 46.19 -10.54 -0.97
N ARG A 81 46.91 -9.91 -0.04
CA ARG A 81 48.38 -9.73 -0.14
C ARG A 81 49.14 -11.05 -0.18
N GLU A 82 48.77 -12.01 0.67
CA GLU A 82 49.44 -13.32 0.77
C GLU A 82 49.12 -14.25 -0.40
N LYS A 83 47.86 -14.26 -0.86
CA LYS A 83 47.42 -15.10 -1.98
C LYS A 83 47.67 -14.48 -3.35
N GLY A 84 47.98 -13.18 -3.40
CA GLY A 84 48.12 -12.40 -4.63
C GLY A 84 46.77 -11.95 -5.19
N THR A 85 45.77 -12.82 -5.24
CA THR A 85 44.40 -12.49 -5.65
C THR A 85 43.36 -13.06 -4.70
N HIS A 86 42.26 -12.34 -4.48
CA HIS A 86 41.12 -12.86 -3.74
C HIS A 86 39.84 -12.15 -4.20
N ARG A 87 38.76 -12.93 -4.27
CA ARG A 87 37.45 -12.44 -4.68
C ARG A 87 36.69 -11.93 -3.45
N ILE A 88 36.00 -10.79 -3.60
CA ILE A 88 35.27 -10.15 -2.51
C ILE A 88 33.89 -9.67 -2.96
N ILE A 89 32.98 -9.47 -2.00
CA ILE A 89 31.70 -8.77 -2.17
C ILE A 89 31.77 -7.51 -1.32
N ASP A 90 31.72 -6.35 -1.98
CA ASP A 90 31.76 -5.03 -1.33
C ASP A 90 30.95 -4.01 -2.15
N LYS A 91 30.54 -2.90 -1.52
CA LYS A 91 29.92 -1.76 -2.19
C LYS A 91 30.99 -0.81 -2.71
N ILE A 92 31.05 -0.65 -4.03
CA ILE A 92 32.10 0.11 -4.72
C ILE A 92 31.52 1.33 -5.40
N SER A 93 32.11 2.49 -5.13
CA SER A 93 31.87 3.75 -5.84
C SER A 93 33.13 4.15 -6.60
N VAL A 94 32.98 4.86 -7.70
CA VAL A 94 34.07 5.30 -8.58
C VAL A 94 33.94 6.81 -8.78
N ARG A 95 35.06 7.51 -8.87
CA ARG A 95 35.11 8.92 -9.24
C ARG A 95 36.18 9.15 -10.28
N LEU A 96 35.98 10.14 -11.14
CA LEU A 96 37.03 10.62 -12.03
C LEU A 96 38.02 11.47 -11.22
N ASN A 97 39.30 11.12 -11.29
CA ASN A 97 40.38 11.97 -10.79
C ASN A 97 40.92 12.79 -11.96
N ASP A 98 40.39 13.99 -12.13
CA ASP A 98 40.74 14.90 -13.23
C ASP A 98 42.21 15.33 -13.23
N LYS A 99 42.92 15.20 -12.09
CA LYS A 99 44.35 15.56 -11.99
C LYS A 99 45.27 14.49 -12.57
N GLU A 100 44.88 13.24 -12.40
CA GLU A 100 45.64 12.06 -12.83
C GLU A 100 45.03 11.39 -14.08
N ASP A 101 43.98 11.99 -14.64
CA ASP A 101 43.21 11.52 -15.80
C ASP A 101 42.85 10.03 -15.73
N ARG A 102 42.30 9.61 -14.60
CA ARG A 102 41.93 8.20 -14.37
C ARG A 102 40.73 8.05 -13.44
N TYR A 103 40.03 6.94 -13.57
CA TYR A 103 38.99 6.56 -12.61
C TYR A 103 39.58 5.92 -11.36
N GLU A 104 39.05 6.29 -10.21
CA GLU A 104 39.46 5.78 -8.90
C GLU A 104 38.26 5.23 -8.12
N ALA A 105 38.36 3.96 -7.73
CA ALA A 105 37.41 3.23 -6.93
C ALA A 105 37.61 3.44 -5.42
N ARG A 106 36.49 3.42 -4.69
CA ARG A 106 36.38 3.44 -3.24
C ARG A 106 35.50 2.29 -2.78
N PHE A 107 36.04 1.50 -1.85
CA PHE A 107 35.43 0.33 -1.25
C PHE A 107 34.82 0.70 0.10
N SER A 108 33.56 0.35 0.33
CA SER A 108 32.82 0.78 1.52
C SER A 108 33.20 -0.01 2.76
N ASN A 109 33.39 -1.33 2.63
CA ASN A 109 33.67 -2.20 3.76
C ASN A 109 35.16 -2.52 3.88
N LEU A 110 35.84 -2.79 2.77
CA LEU A 110 37.30 -2.99 2.75
C LEU A 110 38.06 -1.70 3.11
N GLY A 111 37.41 -0.54 2.93
CA GLY A 111 37.96 0.76 3.33
C GLY A 111 39.08 1.29 2.44
N LEU A 112 39.37 0.62 1.31
CA LEU A 112 40.30 1.11 0.30
C LEU A 112 39.73 2.33 -0.43
N LYS A 113 40.60 3.31 -0.70
CA LYS A 113 40.25 4.56 -1.38
C LYS A 113 41.27 4.83 -2.48
N ASN A 114 40.85 5.56 -3.49
CA ASN A 114 41.70 6.05 -4.58
C ASN A 114 42.35 4.92 -5.39
N ILE A 115 41.67 3.77 -5.53
CA ILE A 115 42.22 2.59 -6.22
C ILE A 115 41.95 2.72 -7.73
N PRO A 116 42.96 2.75 -8.61
CA PRO A 116 42.73 2.86 -10.06
C PRO A 116 41.82 1.74 -10.58
N ILE A 117 40.87 2.10 -11.44
CA ILE A 117 39.95 1.15 -12.10
C ILE A 117 39.91 1.41 -13.61
N ASN A 118 39.83 0.35 -14.40
CA ASN A 118 39.86 0.44 -15.85
C ASN A 118 38.59 1.09 -16.42
N ASP A 119 38.74 2.00 -17.38
CA ASP A 119 37.66 2.69 -18.09
C ASP A 119 36.58 1.77 -18.65
N SER A 120 36.97 0.61 -19.18
CA SER A 120 36.01 -0.35 -19.75
C SER A 120 35.01 -0.85 -18.71
N ILE A 121 35.45 -1.06 -17.46
CA ILE A 121 34.61 -1.48 -16.34
C ILE A 121 33.63 -0.36 -15.99
N VAL A 122 34.08 0.89 -15.96
CA VAL A 122 33.26 2.06 -15.63
C VAL A 122 32.22 2.31 -16.72
N LYS A 123 32.61 2.23 -18.00
CA LYS A 123 31.70 2.38 -19.15
C LYS A 123 30.62 1.31 -19.17
N ALA A 124 30.96 0.07 -18.83
CA ALA A 124 30.00 -1.03 -18.72
C ALA A 124 29.09 -0.91 -17.49
N ASN A 125 29.52 -0.19 -16.44
CA ASN A 125 28.77 -0.03 -15.20
C ASN A 125 28.70 1.45 -14.77
N PRO A 126 27.99 2.33 -15.51
CA PRO A 126 27.95 3.77 -15.22
C PRO A 126 27.49 4.11 -13.80
N LYS A 127 26.66 3.25 -13.19
CA LYS A 127 26.18 3.38 -11.80
C LYS A 127 27.30 3.37 -10.76
N LEU A 128 28.49 2.86 -11.07
CA LEU A 128 29.64 2.95 -10.17
C LEU A 128 29.99 4.41 -9.86
N LEU A 129 29.68 5.36 -10.75
CA LEU A 129 29.99 6.79 -10.59
C LEU A 129 29.11 7.54 -9.56
N SER A 130 28.15 6.88 -8.91
CA SER A 130 27.24 7.48 -7.93
C SER A 130 27.65 7.18 -6.47
N GLU A 131 26.72 6.81 -5.58
CA GLU A 131 27.01 6.35 -4.22
C GLU A 131 27.59 4.92 -4.15
N GLY A 132 27.69 4.25 -5.30
CA GLY A 132 28.32 2.95 -5.46
C GLY A 132 27.35 1.77 -5.46
N VAL A 133 27.81 0.67 -6.04
CA VAL A 133 27.01 -0.54 -6.31
C VAL A 133 27.64 -1.73 -5.62
N TRP A 134 26.81 -2.59 -5.02
CA TRP A 134 27.29 -3.88 -4.51
C TRP A 134 27.80 -4.73 -5.66
N SER A 135 29.06 -5.11 -5.55
CA SER A 135 29.78 -5.75 -6.63
C SER A 135 30.61 -6.89 -6.10
N LEU A 136 30.67 -7.92 -6.92
CA LEU A 136 31.58 -9.02 -6.77
C LEU A 136 32.87 -8.65 -7.51
N VAL A 137 33.98 -8.56 -6.78
CA VAL A 137 35.23 -7.98 -7.29
C VAL A 137 36.39 -8.91 -7.06
N ASN A 138 37.19 -9.11 -8.10
CA ASN A 138 38.47 -9.78 -7.98
C ASN A 138 39.53 -8.72 -7.71
N MET A 139 40.05 -8.75 -6.48
CA MET A 139 41.14 -7.88 -6.05
C MET A 139 42.46 -8.61 -6.20
N ALA A 140 43.44 -7.93 -6.77
CA ALA A 140 44.82 -8.36 -6.80
C ALA A 140 45.70 -7.42 -6.00
N TYR A 141 46.79 -7.98 -5.46
CA TYR A 141 47.84 -7.25 -4.80
C TYR A 141 49.17 -7.54 -5.48
N MET A 142 49.80 -6.50 -6.03
CA MET A 142 51.12 -6.58 -6.65
C MET A 142 52.00 -5.48 -6.06
N ALA A 143 53.03 -5.89 -5.31
CA ALA A 143 53.98 -4.94 -4.75
C ALA A 143 54.76 -4.27 -5.90
N SER A 144 54.79 -2.94 -5.89
CA SER A 144 55.62 -2.14 -6.79
C SER A 144 56.70 -1.42 -5.98
N GLU A 145 57.93 -1.41 -6.49
CA GLU A 145 59.03 -0.62 -5.92
C GLU A 145 58.97 0.86 -6.36
N GLU A 146 58.07 1.19 -7.30
CA GLU A 146 57.92 2.52 -7.86
C GLU A 146 57.08 3.43 -6.96
N ARG A 147 57.61 4.63 -6.67
CA ARG A 147 57.01 5.56 -5.71
C ARG A 147 55.69 6.13 -6.27
N GLY A 148 54.57 5.85 -5.59
CA GLY A 148 53.25 6.39 -5.92
C GLY A 148 52.31 5.39 -6.62
N VAL A 149 52.80 4.21 -7.01
CA VAL A 149 51.95 3.13 -7.53
C VAL A 149 51.31 2.40 -6.35
N LEU A 150 49.98 2.44 -6.28
CA LEU A 150 49.23 1.69 -5.28
C LEU A 150 49.34 0.19 -5.60
N PRO A 151 49.61 -0.67 -4.61
CA PRO A 151 49.79 -2.11 -4.86
C PRO A 151 48.47 -2.85 -5.12
N TRP A 152 47.33 -2.17 -5.03
CA TRP A 152 46.00 -2.74 -5.18
C TRP A 152 45.51 -2.58 -6.60
N ILE A 153 45.08 -3.69 -7.20
CA ILE A 153 44.58 -3.73 -8.57
C ILE A 153 43.17 -4.32 -8.56
N VAL A 154 42.25 -3.63 -9.23
CA VAL A 154 40.89 -4.15 -9.51
C VAL A 154 40.95 -4.91 -10.83
N GLU A 155 40.98 -6.24 -10.79
CA GLU A 155 41.07 -7.06 -12.01
C GLU A 155 39.73 -7.11 -12.74
N SER A 156 38.63 -7.27 -12.01
CA SER A 156 37.29 -7.29 -12.57
C SER A 156 36.25 -6.90 -11.54
N VAL A 157 35.17 -6.29 -12.03
CA VAL A 157 34.00 -5.93 -11.24
C VAL A 157 32.78 -6.49 -11.95
N LYS A 158 32.04 -7.35 -11.25
CA LYS A 158 30.72 -7.80 -11.66
C LYS A 158 29.70 -7.20 -10.69
N ALA A 159 28.93 -6.22 -11.15
CA ALA A 159 27.83 -5.68 -10.37
C ALA A 159 26.84 -6.82 -10.03
N ILE A 160 26.36 -6.85 -8.79
CA ILE A 160 25.32 -7.78 -8.33
C ILE A 160 23.99 -7.19 -8.77
N GLN A 161 23.78 -7.18 -10.09
CA GLN A 161 22.59 -6.67 -10.76
C GLN A 161 22.27 -7.55 -11.97
N ILE A 162 20.99 -7.62 -12.34
CA ILE A 162 20.52 -8.25 -13.56
C ILE A 162 20.92 -7.36 -14.74
N SER A 163 21.64 -7.96 -15.69
CA SER A 163 22.37 -7.24 -16.74
C SER A 163 21.45 -6.63 -17.81
N HIS A 164 20.29 -7.25 -18.03
CA HIS A 164 19.28 -6.78 -18.98
C HIS A 164 17.91 -7.36 -18.60
N VAL A 165 16.88 -6.51 -18.62
CA VAL A 165 15.48 -6.92 -18.48
C VAL A 165 14.80 -6.76 -19.83
N ASP A 166 14.20 -7.84 -20.34
CA ASP A 166 13.31 -7.77 -21.50
C ASP A 166 11.89 -7.42 -21.03
N ILE A 167 11.46 -6.20 -21.34
CA ILE A 167 10.12 -5.71 -20.98
C ILE A 167 9.05 -6.31 -21.88
N GLN A 168 9.39 -6.66 -23.12
CA GLN A 168 8.44 -7.26 -24.04
C GLN A 168 8.10 -8.67 -23.57
N GLU A 169 9.11 -9.45 -23.20
CA GLU A 169 8.92 -10.76 -22.56
C GLU A 169 8.08 -10.65 -21.27
N TYR A 170 8.36 -9.66 -20.41
CA TYR A 170 7.58 -9.44 -19.18
C TYR A 170 6.08 -9.21 -19.46
N LYS A 171 5.76 -8.43 -20.50
CA LYS A 171 4.38 -8.14 -20.92
C LYS A 171 3.70 -9.34 -21.58
N GLU A 172 4.44 -10.11 -22.36
CA GLU A 172 3.94 -11.34 -22.97
C GLU A 172 3.64 -12.39 -21.89
N GLU A 173 4.52 -12.53 -20.90
CA GLU A 173 4.32 -13.46 -19.80
C GLU A 173 3.19 -13.05 -18.86
N ARG A 174 2.99 -11.74 -18.62
CA ARG A 174 1.82 -11.21 -17.90
C ARG A 174 0.50 -11.73 -18.45
N ALA A 175 0.38 -11.90 -19.76
CA ALA A 175 -0.86 -12.31 -20.41
C ALA A 175 -1.29 -13.75 -20.07
N HIS A 176 -0.38 -14.57 -19.52
CA HIS A 176 -0.72 -15.92 -19.07
C HIS A 176 -1.42 -15.93 -17.71
N PHE A 177 -1.39 -14.84 -16.95
CA PHE A 177 -1.94 -14.74 -15.58
C PHE A 177 -3.29 -14.00 -15.57
N THR A 178 -4.19 -14.42 -14.68
CA THR A 178 -5.35 -13.57 -14.34
C THR A 178 -4.88 -12.34 -13.55
N THR A 179 -5.72 -11.31 -13.46
CA THR A 179 -5.39 -10.11 -12.67
C THR A 179 -5.14 -10.43 -11.21
N ASP A 180 -5.94 -11.30 -10.60
CA ASP A 180 -5.77 -11.72 -9.20
C ASP A 180 -4.47 -12.50 -9.00
N GLU A 181 -4.18 -13.48 -9.87
CA GLU A 181 -2.91 -14.24 -9.83
C GLU A 181 -1.70 -13.32 -9.99
N TRP A 182 -1.81 -12.30 -10.87
CA TRP A 182 -0.74 -11.34 -11.08
C TRP A 182 -0.51 -10.44 -9.88
N MET A 183 -1.58 -9.91 -9.29
CA MET A 183 -1.50 -9.12 -8.06
C MET A 183 -0.92 -9.96 -6.92
N ASP A 184 -1.25 -11.25 -6.84
CA ASP A 184 -0.72 -12.17 -5.85
C ASP A 184 0.79 -12.39 -6.03
N LEU A 185 1.25 -12.61 -7.26
CA LEU A 185 2.67 -12.68 -7.58
C LEU A 185 3.41 -11.38 -7.20
N LEU A 186 2.83 -10.20 -7.47
CA LEU A 186 3.44 -8.93 -7.08
C LEU A 186 3.49 -8.77 -5.55
N MET A 187 2.45 -9.19 -4.83
CA MET A 187 2.41 -9.22 -3.37
C MET A 187 3.48 -10.17 -2.80
N GLN A 188 3.62 -11.37 -3.36
CA GLN A 188 4.69 -12.31 -3.00
C GLN A 188 6.08 -11.72 -3.29
N SER A 189 6.23 -10.99 -4.41
CA SER A 189 7.49 -10.34 -4.81
C SER A 189 7.96 -9.28 -3.82
N ILE A 190 7.03 -8.53 -3.22
CA ILE A 190 7.31 -7.57 -2.14
C ILE A 190 7.38 -8.22 -0.74
N GLY A 191 7.26 -9.55 -0.67
CA GLY A 191 7.44 -10.34 0.55
C GLY A 191 6.17 -10.51 1.39
N LEU A 192 4.99 -10.21 0.86
CA LEU A 192 3.70 -10.30 1.57
C LEU A 192 2.90 -11.53 1.12
N ASN A 193 2.19 -12.16 2.06
CA ASN A 193 1.29 -13.28 1.79
C ASN A 193 -0.06 -12.77 1.25
N PRO A 194 -0.39 -12.94 -0.03
CA PRO A 194 -1.61 -12.37 -0.63
C PRO A 194 -2.92 -12.86 0.01
N GLU A 195 -2.94 -14.05 0.61
CA GLU A 195 -4.15 -14.63 1.21
C GLU A 195 -4.65 -13.86 2.44
N GLU A 196 -3.77 -13.11 3.10
CA GLU A 196 -4.10 -12.28 4.25
C GLU A 196 -4.51 -10.84 3.86
N PHE A 197 -4.53 -10.52 2.55
CA PHE A 197 -4.88 -9.19 2.06
C PHE A 197 -6.13 -9.22 1.20
N SER A 198 -7.01 -8.29 1.52
CA SER A 198 -8.16 -7.90 0.73
C SER A 198 -7.70 -7.25 -0.59
N THR A 199 -8.54 -7.21 -1.64
CA THR A 199 -8.19 -6.59 -2.93
C THR A 199 -7.80 -5.12 -2.74
N ARG A 200 -8.59 -4.36 -1.97
CA ARG A 200 -8.27 -2.98 -1.60
C ARG A 200 -6.93 -2.86 -0.87
N SER A 201 -6.67 -3.78 0.05
CA SER A 201 -5.41 -3.81 0.80
C SER A 201 -4.21 -4.10 -0.10
N LYS A 202 -4.36 -4.97 -1.11
CA LYS A 202 -3.34 -5.21 -2.15
C LYS A 202 -3.09 -3.93 -2.96
N PHE A 203 -4.14 -3.20 -3.37
CA PHE A 203 -4.00 -1.91 -4.07
C PHE A 203 -3.17 -0.89 -3.27
N ILE A 204 -3.43 -0.76 -1.96
CA ILE A 204 -2.65 0.14 -1.09
C ILE A 204 -1.18 -0.28 -1.04
N GLN A 205 -0.89 -1.59 -0.95
CA GLN A 205 0.49 -2.09 -0.94
C GLN A 205 1.19 -1.86 -2.27
N LEU A 206 0.55 -2.22 -3.39
CA LEU A 206 1.11 -2.04 -4.73
C LEU A 206 1.28 -0.57 -5.11
N SER A 207 0.44 0.32 -4.56
CA SER A 207 0.59 1.78 -4.75
C SER A 207 1.92 2.33 -4.23
N ARG A 208 2.55 1.65 -3.26
CA ARG A 208 3.90 2.01 -2.79
C ARG A 208 4.98 1.78 -3.86
N LEU A 209 4.68 1.04 -4.93
CA LEU A 209 5.57 0.83 -6.07
C LEU A 209 5.46 1.93 -7.13
N ILE A 210 4.39 2.73 -7.12
CA ILE A 210 4.17 3.80 -8.11
C ILE A 210 5.37 4.76 -8.21
N PRO A 211 5.98 5.24 -7.11
CA PRO A 211 7.17 6.10 -7.20
C PRO A 211 8.31 5.53 -8.04
N PHE A 212 8.44 4.20 -8.11
CA PHE A 212 9.47 3.51 -8.90
C PHE A 212 9.11 3.40 -10.39
N THR A 213 7.82 3.37 -10.74
CA THR A 213 7.33 3.25 -12.13
C THR A 213 6.88 4.58 -12.76
N GLU A 214 6.70 5.62 -11.94
CA GLU A 214 6.31 6.96 -12.39
C GLU A 214 7.37 8.01 -12.10
N ASN A 215 7.57 8.91 -13.07
CA ASN A 215 8.52 10.01 -12.96
C ASN A 215 7.96 11.16 -12.14
N ASN A 216 8.75 11.66 -11.19
CA ASN A 216 8.39 12.79 -10.33
C ASN A 216 6.99 12.59 -9.69
N TYR A 217 6.80 11.44 -9.07
CA TYR A 217 5.57 11.08 -8.37
C TYR A 217 5.74 11.30 -6.87
N ASN A 218 5.13 12.38 -6.39
CA ASN A 218 5.08 12.76 -4.99
C ASN A 218 3.99 12.00 -4.23
N LEU A 219 4.38 11.16 -3.28
CA LEU A 219 3.52 10.31 -2.47
C LEU A 219 3.67 10.65 -0.99
N ILE A 220 2.57 10.65 -0.23
CA ILE A 220 2.62 10.69 1.22
C ILE A 220 1.85 9.51 1.82
N GLU A 221 2.42 8.86 2.82
CA GLU A 221 1.78 7.81 3.59
C GLU A 221 1.93 8.10 5.08
N LEU A 222 0.80 8.39 5.74
CA LEU A 222 0.74 8.52 7.19
C LEU A 222 -0.18 7.46 7.77
N GLY A 223 0.23 6.88 8.90
CA GLY A 223 -0.60 5.92 9.63
C GLY A 223 0.08 5.32 10.85
N PRO A 224 -0.54 4.36 11.53
CA PRO A 224 -0.01 3.74 12.74
C PRO A 224 1.38 3.12 12.57
N LYS A 225 2.12 2.99 13.67
CA LYS A 225 3.42 2.29 13.68
C LYS A 225 3.25 0.81 13.35
N GLY A 226 4.26 0.23 12.68
CA GLY A 226 4.33 -1.21 12.41
C GLY A 226 3.57 -1.69 11.15
N THR A 227 3.26 -0.79 10.21
CA THR A 227 2.53 -1.12 8.95
C THR A 227 3.45 -1.28 7.73
N GLY A 228 4.76 -1.42 7.95
CA GLY A 228 5.74 -1.67 6.88
C GLY A 228 6.04 -0.51 5.93
N LYS A 229 5.59 0.71 6.25
CA LYS A 229 5.61 1.88 5.35
C LYS A 229 7.00 2.20 4.78
N SER A 230 8.05 2.08 5.60
CA SER A 230 9.42 2.43 5.21
C SER A 230 10.17 1.29 4.53
N HIS A 231 9.74 0.03 4.75
CA HIS A 231 10.48 -1.17 4.33
C HIS A 231 10.63 -1.28 2.82
N ILE A 232 9.57 -0.96 2.06
CA ILE A 232 9.59 -1.04 0.59
C ILE A 232 10.64 -0.08 0.00
N PHE A 233 10.78 1.12 0.55
CA PHE A 233 11.69 2.13 0.02
C PHE A 233 13.16 1.89 0.38
N SER A 234 13.44 1.04 1.37
CA SER A 234 14.81 0.67 1.76
C SER A 234 15.31 -0.63 1.12
N GLU A 235 14.42 -1.60 0.89
CA GLU A 235 14.83 -2.99 0.57
C GLU A 235 14.41 -3.47 -0.82
N LEU A 236 13.44 -2.83 -1.47
CA LEU A 236 12.81 -3.34 -2.71
C LEU A 236 13.44 -2.79 -4.01
N SER A 237 14.40 -1.88 -3.94
CA SER A 237 15.00 -1.35 -5.17
C SER A 237 16.38 -0.76 -4.93
N PRO A 238 17.36 -1.05 -5.80
CA PRO A 238 18.64 -0.34 -5.81
C PRO A 238 18.51 1.10 -6.36
N HIS A 239 17.33 1.51 -6.84
CA HIS A 239 17.07 2.85 -7.38
C HIS A 239 16.36 3.78 -6.38
N GLY A 240 16.10 3.30 -5.16
CA GLY A 240 15.51 4.08 -4.07
C GLY A 240 16.52 4.34 -2.96
N ILE A 241 16.38 5.50 -2.31
CA ILE A 241 17.09 5.81 -1.06
C ILE A 241 16.11 6.25 0.02
N LEU A 242 16.26 5.67 1.21
CA LEU A 242 15.54 6.07 2.42
C LEU A 242 16.42 7.00 3.26
N ILE A 243 15.91 8.17 3.60
CA ILE A 243 16.58 9.17 4.43
C ILE A 243 15.72 9.54 5.64
N SER A 244 16.35 9.81 6.78
CA SER A 244 15.62 10.29 7.96
C SER A 244 15.17 11.74 7.76
N GLY A 245 13.89 12.02 8.01
CA GLY A 245 13.28 13.32 7.75
C GLY A 245 13.85 14.49 8.55
N GLY A 246 14.62 14.24 9.63
CA GLY A 246 15.26 15.28 10.44
C GLY A 246 16.65 15.73 9.96
N GLU A 247 17.27 15.01 9.02
CA GLU A 247 18.69 15.18 8.68
C GLU A 247 18.95 15.70 7.25
N VAL A 248 17.91 16.19 6.57
CA VAL A 248 18.02 16.55 5.15
C VAL A 248 18.27 18.05 4.97
N SER A 249 19.40 18.39 4.35
CA SER A 249 19.74 19.75 3.96
C SER A 249 19.53 19.97 2.46
N LYS A 250 19.36 21.24 2.05
CA LYS A 250 19.33 21.66 0.64
C LYS A 250 20.49 21.07 -0.17
N ALA A 251 21.69 21.09 0.40
CA ALA A 251 22.91 20.63 -0.26
C ALA A 251 22.91 19.12 -0.51
N LYS A 252 22.37 18.34 0.43
CA LYS A 252 22.27 16.88 0.30
C LYS A 252 21.22 16.49 -0.74
N LEU A 253 20.09 17.19 -0.77
CA LEU A 253 18.97 16.84 -1.65
C LEU A 253 19.17 17.36 -3.09
N PHE A 254 19.52 18.64 -3.26
CA PHE A 254 19.48 19.32 -4.56
C PHE A 254 20.86 19.60 -5.13
N VAL A 255 21.55 20.62 -4.61
CA VAL A 255 22.91 20.98 -5.04
C VAL A 255 23.66 21.58 -3.87
N ASN A 256 24.91 21.15 -3.71
CA ASN A 256 25.84 21.79 -2.79
C ASN A 256 26.43 23.06 -3.43
N ASN A 257 26.13 24.22 -2.84
CA ASN A 257 26.54 25.51 -3.37
C ASN A 257 28.07 25.71 -3.39
N SER A 258 28.82 25.05 -2.50
CA SER A 258 30.26 25.24 -2.35
C SER A 258 31.10 24.54 -3.42
N ASN A 259 30.66 23.37 -3.90
CA ASN A 259 31.39 22.57 -4.89
C ASN A 259 30.59 22.30 -6.18
N GLY A 260 29.32 22.69 -6.23
CA GLY A 260 28.44 22.49 -7.38
C GLY A 260 27.98 21.06 -7.62
N ALA A 261 28.25 20.13 -6.69
CA ALA A 261 27.81 18.76 -6.82
C ALA A 261 26.28 18.67 -6.73
N ILE A 262 25.68 17.96 -7.68
CA ILE A 262 24.26 17.58 -7.63
C ILE A 262 24.06 16.67 -6.42
N GLY A 263 22.93 16.82 -5.74
CA GLY A 263 22.48 16.04 -4.61
C GLY A 263 21.70 14.80 -5.03
N LEU A 264 20.99 14.19 -4.07
CA LEU A 264 20.32 12.91 -4.26
C LEU A 264 19.33 12.89 -5.45
N VAL A 265 18.64 14.00 -5.74
CA VAL A 265 17.64 14.06 -6.83
C VAL A 265 18.22 13.78 -8.21
N GLY A 266 19.52 13.98 -8.42
CA GLY A 266 20.16 13.73 -9.71
C GLY A 266 20.57 12.27 -9.95
N TYR A 267 20.57 11.42 -8.91
CA TYR A 267 21.11 10.06 -9.00
C TYR A 267 20.12 8.96 -8.66
N TRP A 268 19.03 9.29 -7.96
CA TRP A 268 18.05 8.31 -7.47
C TRP A 268 16.71 8.50 -8.18
N ASP A 269 16.03 7.39 -8.48
CA ASP A 269 14.70 7.44 -9.08
C ASP A 269 13.64 7.72 -8.01
N VAL A 270 13.88 7.30 -6.76
CA VAL A 270 12.99 7.50 -5.61
C VAL A 270 13.76 7.96 -4.38
N ILE A 271 13.28 9.02 -3.74
CA ILE A 271 13.80 9.52 -2.47
C ILE A 271 12.68 9.47 -1.43
N ALA A 272 12.81 8.59 -0.45
CA ALA A 272 11.84 8.41 0.61
C ALA A 272 12.32 9.03 1.91
N TYR A 273 11.47 9.83 2.54
CA TYR A 273 11.67 10.43 3.85
C TYR A 273 10.98 9.55 4.89
N ASP A 274 11.78 8.87 5.72
CA ASP A 274 11.26 8.18 6.90
C ASP A 274 11.08 9.15 8.06
N GLU A 275 10.12 8.82 8.94
CA GLU A 275 9.73 9.67 10.06
C GLU A 275 9.52 11.13 9.65
N PHE A 276 8.92 11.37 8.49
CA PHE A 276 8.68 12.73 8.00
C PHE A 276 7.76 13.52 8.95
N ALA A 277 6.87 12.82 9.66
CA ALA A 277 6.05 13.38 10.72
C ALA A 277 6.88 13.73 11.98
N GLY A 278 6.46 14.80 12.66
CA GLY A 278 7.03 15.28 13.90
C GLY A 278 6.98 16.80 14.01
N LYS A 279 5.97 17.33 14.71
CA LYS A 279 5.71 18.78 14.86
C LYS A 279 6.91 19.60 15.37
N THR A 280 7.84 18.96 16.09
CA THR A 280 9.02 19.61 16.68
C THR A 280 10.26 19.63 15.78
N LYS A 281 10.23 18.93 14.63
CA LYS A 281 11.37 18.88 13.70
C LYS A 281 11.56 20.25 13.05
N ARG A 282 12.80 20.74 13.06
CA ARG A 282 13.16 22.01 12.40
C ARG A 282 13.47 21.74 10.93
N VAL A 283 12.84 22.52 10.06
CA VAL A 283 13.00 22.40 8.61
C VAL A 283 13.46 23.75 8.06
N ASP A 284 14.37 23.71 7.10
CA ASP A 284 14.77 24.92 6.37
C ASP A 284 13.65 25.31 5.39
N ARG A 285 13.00 26.47 5.59
CA ARG A 285 11.93 26.95 4.69
C ARG A 285 12.35 27.03 3.23
N GLY A 286 13.60 27.43 2.97
CA GLY A 286 14.05 27.47 1.58
C GLY A 286 14.19 26.09 0.94
N LEU A 287 14.26 25.00 1.73
CA LEU A 287 14.21 23.64 1.19
C LEU A 287 12.81 23.39 0.63
N VAL A 288 11.78 23.75 1.41
CA VAL A 288 10.36 23.64 1.00
C VAL A 288 10.10 24.45 -0.27
N ASP A 289 10.67 25.64 -0.40
CA ASP A 289 10.54 26.46 -1.61
C ASP A 289 11.16 25.80 -2.85
N ILE A 290 12.36 25.23 -2.73
CA ILE A 290 13.00 24.49 -3.84
C ILE A 290 12.18 23.24 -4.17
N MET A 291 11.69 22.52 -3.16
CA MET A 291 10.83 21.35 -3.34
C MET A 291 9.55 21.71 -4.08
N LYS A 292 8.90 22.85 -3.79
CA LYS A 292 7.73 23.32 -4.54
C LYS A 292 8.03 23.46 -6.03
N ASN A 293 9.14 24.11 -6.39
CA ASN A 293 9.49 24.25 -7.81
C ASN A 293 9.76 22.87 -8.45
N TYR A 294 10.58 22.05 -7.78
CA TYR A 294 10.95 20.72 -8.25
C TYR A 294 9.77 19.77 -8.45
N MET A 295 8.88 19.70 -7.46
CA MET A 295 7.70 18.82 -7.47
C MET A 295 6.67 19.20 -8.53
N ALA A 296 6.68 20.45 -9.02
CA ALA A 296 5.81 20.90 -10.10
C ALA A 296 6.47 20.79 -11.48
N ASN A 297 7.75 21.16 -11.59
CA ASN A 297 8.41 21.40 -12.88
C ASN A 297 9.51 20.39 -13.20
N LYS A 298 9.81 19.43 -12.32
CA LYS A 298 10.95 18.51 -12.43
C LYS A 298 12.30 19.23 -12.52
N SER A 299 12.36 20.48 -12.05
CA SER A 299 13.54 21.33 -12.18
C SER A 299 13.83 22.10 -10.90
N PHE A 300 15.09 22.45 -10.67
CA PHE A 300 15.48 23.34 -9.59
C PHE A 300 16.61 24.26 -10.05
N SER A 301 16.63 25.48 -9.53
CA SER A 301 17.55 26.52 -9.96
C SER A 301 18.73 26.67 -9.01
N ARG A 302 19.91 26.97 -9.55
CA ARG A 302 21.10 27.41 -8.82
C ARG A 302 21.63 28.69 -9.46
N GLY A 303 21.33 29.84 -8.87
CA GLY A 303 21.71 31.12 -9.49
C GLY A 303 21.03 31.27 -10.86
N ALA A 304 21.83 31.27 -11.93
CA ALA A 304 21.33 31.38 -13.32
C ALA A 304 21.07 30.02 -14.00
N ASP A 305 21.59 28.91 -13.48
CA ASP A 305 21.47 27.60 -14.12
C ASP A 305 20.23 26.84 -13.60
N VAL A 306 19.55 26.13 -14.51
CA VAL A 306 18.38 25.29 -14.19
C VAL A 306 18.76 23.83 -14.43
N TYR A 307 18.66 23.01 -13.38
CA TYR A 307 18.88 21.57 -13.46
C TYR A 307 17.55 20.85 -13.53
N GLN A 308 17.48 19.76 -14.30
CA GLN A 308 16.33 18.86 -14.38
C GLN A 308 16.64 17.53 -13.70
N ALA A 309 15.63 16.96 -13.05
CA ALA A 309 15.70 15.65 -12.41
C ALA A 309 14.31 15.00 -12.35
N GLU A 310 14.27 13.67 -12.38
CA GLU A 310 13.03 12.89 -12.49
C GLU A 310 12.67 12.10 -11.21
N ALA A 311 13.46 12.27 -10.15
CA ALA A 311 13.27 11.58 -8.88
C ALA A 311 11.87 11.83 -8.29
N SER A 312 11.23 10.75 -7.86
CA SER A 312 9.97 10.75 -7.13
C SER A 312 10.22 10.96 -5.64
N MET A 313 9.35 11.74 -4.98
CA MET A 313 9.47 12.05 -3.55
C MET A 313 8.42 11.26 -2.76
N VAL A 314 8.86 10.54 -1.73
CA VAL A 314 7.95 9.81 -0.85
C VAL A 314 8.10 10.29 0.58
N PHE A 315 6.99 10.58 1.25
CA PHE A 315 6.97 11.05 2.62
C PHE A 315 6.25 10.04 3.49
N VAL A 316 6.97 9.40 4.41
CA VAL A 316 6.44 8.37 5.29
C VAL A 316 6.44 8.88 6.73
N GLY A 317 5.32 8.77 7.41
CA GLY A 317 5.20 9.26 8.78
C GLY A 317 4.12 8.55 9.60
N ASN A 318 4.06 8.91 10.88
CA ASN A 318 3.01 8.42 11.77
C ASN A 318 1.97 9.52 12.00
N THR A 319 0.72 9.11 12.19
CA THR A 319 -0.35 10.02 12.63
C THR A 319 -0.27 10.23 14.15
N ASP A 320 -0.53 11.45 14.61
CA ASP A 320 -0.53 11.78 16.05
C ASP A 320 -1.82 11.35 16.76
N HIS A 321 -2.94 11.37 16.03
CA HIS A 321 -4.28 11.10 16.55
C HIS A 321 -5.01 10.05 15.71
N SER A 322 -6.17 9.58 16.21
CA SER A 322 -7.06 8.73 15.42
C SER A 322 -7.66 9.49 14.23
N VAL A 323 -8.03 8.77 13.17
CA VAL A 323 -8.67 9.36 11.99
C VAL A 323 -9.93 10.13 12.37
N GLN A 324 -10.76 9.55 13.24
CA GLN A 324 -11.96 10.21 13.76
C GLN A 324 -11.66 11.58 14.40
N TYR A 325 -10.61 11.67 15.22
CA TYR A 325 -10.22 12.93 15.84
C TYR A 325 -9.74 13.94 14.79
N MET A 326 -8.85 13.52 13.88
CA MET A 326 -8.31 14.41 12.85
C MET A 326 -9.41 14.92 11.92
N MET A 327 -10.40 14.10 11.58
CA MET A 327 -11.50 14.50 10.71
C MET A 327 -12.40 15.57 11.35
N LYS A 328 -12.58 15.52 12.68
CA LYS A 328 -13.46 16.45 13.42
C LYS A 328 -12.77 17.70 13.94
N HIS A 329 -11.49 17.63 14.29
CA HIS A 329 -10.82 18.68 15.04
C HIS A 329 -9.60 19.29 14.35
N THR A 330 -9.00 18.59 13.38
CA THR A 330 -7.78 19.07 12.69
C THR A 330 -7.83 18.71 11.19
N HIS A 331 -6.80 18.04 10.68
CA HIS A 331 -6.67 17.57 9.31
C HIS A 331 -5.63 16.42 9.26
N LEU A 332 -5.63 15.65 8.16
CA LEU A 332 -4.75 14.47 8.03
C LEU A 332 -3.25 14.78 7.97
N PHE A 333 -2.87 16.05 7.71
CA PHE A 333 -1.48 16.52 7.73
C PHE A 333 -1.00 17.05 9.08
N ASP A 334 -1.80 16.96 10.14
CA ASP A 334 -1.51 17.62 11.43
C ASP A 334 -0.18 17.15 12.04
N ALA A 335 0.22 15.90 11.81
CA ALA A 335 1.47 15.36 12.33
C ALA A 335 2.74 15.93 11.67
N LEU A 336 2.62 16.71 10.59
CA LEU A 336 3.77 17.25 9.87
C LEU A 336 4.46 18.40 10.63
N PRO A 337 5.75 18.67 10.35
CA PRO A 337 6.39 19.89 10.82
C PRO A 337 5.68 21.13 10.26
N LYS A 338 5.59 22.21 11.08
CA LYS A 338 4.84 23.43 10.72
C LYS A 338 5.25 24.06 9.39
N ASP A 339 6.52 24.01 9.04
CA ASP A 339 7.02 24.59 7.78
C ASP A 339 6.53 23.81 6.53
N TYR A 340 6.04 22.57 6.69
CA TYR A 340 5.38 21.80 5.63
C TYR A 340 3.86 21.99 5.58
N HIS A 341 3.26 22.76 6.48
CA HIS A 341 1.84 23.17 6.41
C HIS A 341 1.63 24.31 5.39
N ASP A 342 2.41 24.30 4.31
CA ASP A 342 2.28 25.20 3.17
C ASP A 342 1.34 24.54 2.15
N THR A 343 0.18 25.13 1.91
CA THR A 343 -0.84 24.58 1.01
C THR A 343 -0.31 24.43 -0.41
N ALA A 344 0.57 25.31 -0.88
CA ALA A 344 1.19 25.17 -2.19
C ALA A 344 2.15 23.97 -2.25
N PHE A 345 2.88 23.66 -1.17
CA PHE A 345 3.67 22.43 -1.07
C PHE A 345 2.77 21.19 -1.08
N LEU A 346 1.79 21.14 -0.19
CA LEU A 346 0.90 19.99 -0.02
C LEU A 346 0.05 19.72 -1.28
N ASP A 347 -0.33 20.75 -2.02
CA ASP A 347 -1.07 20.60 -3.28
C ASP A 347 -0.27 19.93 -4.40
N ARG A 348 1.07 19.82 -4.25
CA ARG A 348 1.94 19.08 -5.17
C ARG A 348 2.12 17.60 -4.80
N ILE A 349 1.51 17.15 -3.71
CA ILE A 349 1.39 15.73 -3.38
C ILE A 349 0.34 15.10 -4.30
N HIS A 350 0.73 14.10 -5.09
CA HIS A 350 -0.21 13.48 -6.03
C HIS A 350 -1.18 12.54 -5.31
N ALA A 351 -0.71 11.78 -4.32
CA ALA A 351 -1.51 10.81 -3.61
C ALA A 351 -1.21 10.78 -2.11
N TYR A 352 -2.28 10.64 -1.33
CA TYR A 352 -2.23 10.29 0.09
C TYR A 352 -2.65 8.83 0.27
N LEU A 353 -1.75 7.98 0.76
CA LEU A 353 -2.08 6.59 1.12
C LEU A 353 -2.53 6.51 2.59
N PRO A 354 -3.72 5.93 2.85
CA PRO A 354 -4.26 5.80 4.20
C PRO A 354 -3.58 4.67 4.96
N GLY A 355 -2.44 4.96 5.60
CA GLY A 355 -1.66 3.95 6.33
C GLY A 355 -2.39 3.30 7.50
N TRP A 356 -3.55 3.83 7.93
CA TRP A 356 -4.45 3.22 8.93
C TRP A 356 -5.32 2.08 8.37
N GLU A 357 -5.51 2.01 7.06
CA GLU A 357 -6.22 0.90 6.42
C GLU A 357 -5.34 -0.36 6.36
N VAL A 358 -4.02 -0.21 6.50
CA VAL A 358 -3.07 -1.32 6.52
C VAL A 358 -3.00 -1.94 7.92
N SER A 359 -3.17 -3.25 8.00
CA SER A 359 -3.02 -4.01 9.25
C SER A 359 -1.56 -4.00 9.72
N LYS A 360 -1.35 -4.13 11.04
CA LYS A 360 0.01 -4.22 11.59
C LYS A 360 0.69 -5.48 11.08
N LEU A 361 1.95 -5.36 10.69
CA LEU A 361 2.74 -6.49 10.21
C LEU A 361 2.89 -7.54 11.32
N ARG A 362 2.46 -8.78 11.01
CA ARG A 362 2.58 -9.99 11.82
C ARG A 362 3.33 -11.03 11.00
N ASN A 363 3.91 -12.04 11.64
CA ASN A 363 4.67 -13.08 10.94
C ASN A 363 3.86 -13.80 9.84
N GLU A 364 2.56 -13.98 10.06
CA GLU A 364 1.61 -14.59 9.12
C GLU A 364 1.43 -13.79 7.81
N LEU A 365 1.72 -12.48 7.83
CA LEU A 365 1.59 -11.59 6.68
C LEU A 365 2.76 -11.69 5.69
N PHE A 366 3.82 -12.42 6.04
CA PHE A 366 4.96 -12.64 5.15
C PHE A 366 4.79 -13.95 4.38
N THR A 367 5.09 -13.91 3.08
CA THR A 367 5.01 -15.10 2.24
C THR A 367 6.24 -16.00 2.38
N ASN A 368 6.03 -17.30 2.21
CA ASN A 368 7.08 -18.29 2.00
C ASN A 368 7.12 -18.79 0.54
N ASP A 369 6.27 -18.25 -0.32
CA ASP A 369 6.07 -18.69 -1.69
C ASP A 369 7.09 -18.04 -2.65
N PHE A 370 6.97 -18.34 -3.95
CA PHE A 370 7.83 -17.75 -4.99
C PHE A 370 7.41 -16.32 -5.33
N GLY A 371 8.38 -15.45 -5.56
CA GLY A 371 8.13 -14.11 -6.09
C GLY A 371 9.33 -13.63 -6.93
N PHE A 372 9.17 -12.52 -7.65
CA PHE A 372 10.25 -11.94 -8.42
C PHE A 372 11.46 -11.62 -7.54
N ILE A 373 12.65 -11.83 -8.09
CA ILE A 373 13.89 -11.30 -7.52
C ILE A 373 13.76 -9.78 -7.46
N VAL A 374 14.08 -9.18 -6.32
CA VAL A 374 13.93 -7.73 -6.07
C VAL A 374 14.58 -6.88 -7.16
N ASP A 375 15.77 -7.27 -7.60
CA ASP A 375 16.49 -6.52 -8.65
C ASP A 375 15.82 -6.63 -10.03
N TYR A 376 15.18 -7.77 -10.34
CA TYR A 376 14.43 -7.97 -11.58
C TYR A 376 13.24 -7.02 -11.63
N ILE A 377 12.39 -7.06 -10.60
CA ILE A 377 11.21 -6.20 -10.55
C ILE A 377 11.60 -4.71 -10.48
N ALA A 378 12.70 -4.36 -9.80
CA ALA A 378 13.17 -2.98 -9.76
C ALA A 378 13.59 -2.44 -11.14
N GLU A 379 14.30 -3.23 -11.94
CA GLU A 379 14.68 -2.85 -13.31
C GLU A 379 13.46 -2.85 -14.26
N VAL A 380 12.49 -3.77 -14.08
CA VAL A 380 11.20 -3.71 -14.77
C VAL A 380 10.49 -2.38 -14.49
N LEU A 381 10.27 -2.05 -13.22
CA LEU A 381 9.56 -0.82 -12.82
C LEU A 381 10.27 0.42 -13.36
N LYS A 382 11.61 0.45 -13.31
CA LYS A 382 12.42 1.53 -13.87
C LYS A 382 12.23 1.67 -15.38
N SER A 383 12.22 0.58 -16.13
CA SER A 383 12.03 0.63 -17.58
C SER A 383 10.64 1.15 -17.94
N LEU A 384 9.62 0.74 -17.18
CA LEU A 384 8.23 1.21 -17.33
C LEU A 384 8.07 2.73 -17.07
N ARG A 385 9.02 3.40 -16.41
CA ARG A 385 9.02 4.88 -16.28
C ARG A 385 9.04 5.62 -17.61
N LYS A 386 9.52 4.96 -18.68
CA LYS A 386 9.58 5.53 -20.03
C LYS A 386 8.23 5.51 -20.74
N GLU A 387 7.26 4.76 -20.22
CA GLU A 387 5.92 4.64 -20.78
C GLU A 387 4.96 5.58 -20.06
N ASP A 388 4.01 6.14 -20.81
CA ASP A 388 2.97 7.03 -20.31
C ASP A 388 1.60 6.46 -20.67
N HIS A 389 0.82 6.12 -19.64
CA HIS A 389 -0.52 5.56 -19.75
C HIS A 389 -1.58 6.45 -19.08
N SER A 390 -1.23 7.71 -18.79
CA SER A 390 -2.06 8.66 -18.03
C SER A 390 -3.44 8.91 -18.63
N LYS A 391 -3.61 8.74 -19.94
CA LYS A 391 -4.87 9.04 -20.63
C LYS A 391 -5.72 7.83 -20.98
N LEU A 392 -5.31 6.60 -20.65
CA LEU A 392 -6.05 5.40 -21.07
C LEU A 392 -7.48 5.34 -20.51
N TYR A 393 -7.77 5.98 -19.37
CA TYR A 393 -9.14 6.04 -18.86
C TYR A 393 -10.11 6.81 -19.76
N GLN A 394 -9.61 7.73 -20.60
CA GLN A 394 -10.43 8.62 -21.45
C GLN A 394 -11.20 7.87 -22.53
N GLN A 395 -10.84 6.61 -22.79
CA GLN A 395 -11.59 5.75 -23.70
C GLN A 395 -12.97 5.36 -23.14
N TYR A 396 -13.17 5.43 -21.82
CA TYR A 396 -14.43 5.03 -21.18
C TYR A 396 -15.04 6.13 -20.29
N PHE A 397 -14.22 7.03 -19.74
CA PHE A 397 -14.63 7.98 -18.71
C PHE A 397 -14.11 9.39 -18.95
N THR A 398 -14.91 10.39 -18.60
CA THR A 398 -14.56 11.82 -18.64
C THR A 398 -14.64 12.42 -17.24
N LEU A 399 -13.51 12.93 -16.75
CA LEU A 399 -13.43 13.66 -15.47
C LEU A 399 -14.26 14.96 -15.52
N SER A 400 -14.84 15.34 -14.37
CA SER A 400 -15.57 16.61 -14.24
C SER A 400 -14.71 17.82 -14.64
N ASN A 401 -15.35 18.81 -15.27
CA ASN A 401 -14.71 20.08 -15.64
C ASN A 401 -14.29 20.92 -14.42
N SER A 402 -14.81 20.62 -13.22
CA SER A 402 -14.37 21.27 -11.98
C SER A 402 -12.97 20.81 -11.52
N ILE A 403 -12.46 19.69 -12.03
CA ILE A 403 -11.15 19.16 -11.61
C ILE A 403 -10.04 20.05 -12.18
N THR A 404 -9.26 20.66 -11.29
CA THR A 404 -8.13 21.52 -11.70
C THR A 404 -7.07 20.72 -12.46
N THR A 405 -6.26 21.37 -13.30
CA THR A 405 -5.17 20.71 -14.03
C THR A 405 -4.20 19.97 -13.10
N ARG A 406 -3.97 20.48 -11.90
CA ARG A 406 -3.09 19.87 -10.90
C ARG A 406 -3.72 18.61 -10.30
N ASP A 407 -5.00 18.68 -9.94
CA ASP A 407 -5.77 17.53 -9.46
C ASP A 407 -5.83 16.44 -10.54
N LYS A 408 -6.10 16.83 -11.78
CA LYS A 408 -6.11 15.92 -12.93
C LYS A 408 -4.76 15.24 -13.13
N THR A 409 -3.66 15.99 -13.12
CA THR A 409 -2.29 15.44 -13.27
C THR A 409 -1.98 14.43 -12.16
N ALA A 410 -2.41 14.70 -10.93
CA ALA A 410 -2.21 13.80 -9.81
C ALA A 410 -2.99 12.47 -9.95
N ILE A 411 -4.26 12.55 -10.37
CA ILE A 411 -5.08 11.39 -10.67
C ILE A 411 -4.45 10.59 -11.82
N GLU A 412 -4.07 11.27 -12.90
CA GLU A 412 -3.51 10.66 -14.11
C GLU A 412 -2.17 9.95 -13.88
N LYS A 413 -1.29 10.51 -13.03
CA LYS A 413 -0.05 9.83 -12.64
C LYS A 413 -0.31 8.61 -11.76
N THR A 414 -1.24 8.71 -10.81
CA THR A 414 -1.61 7.59 -9.93
C THR A 414 -2.20 6.44 -10.75
N PHE A 415 -3.13 6.77 -11.65
CA PHE A 415 -3.74 5.84 -12.59
C PHE A 415 -2.69 5.16 -13.49
N SER A 416 -1.85 5.95 -14.17
CA SER A 416 -0.78 5.43 -15.05
C SER A 416 0.18 4.51 -14.30
N GLY A 417 0.56 4.87 -13.07
CA GLY A 417 1.43 4.05 -12.24
C GLY A 417 0.82 2.68 -11.93
N LEU A 418 -0.45 2.63 -11.53
CA LEU A 418 -1.15 1.38 -11.24
C LEU A 418 -1.36 0.54 -12.50
N VAL A 419 -1.68 1.16 -13.64
CA VAL A 419 -1.77 0.46 -14.93
C VAL A 419 -0.43 -0.21 -15.26
N LYS A 420 0.70 0.50 -15.14
CA LYS A 420 2.03 -0.07 -15.40
C LYS A 420 2.37 -1.26 -14.50
N ILE A 421 1.88 -1.26 -13.26
CA ILE A 421 2.14 -2.32 -12.29
C ILE A 421 1.23 -3.53 -12.51
N ILE A 422 -0.09 -3.31 -12.62
CA ILE A 422 -1.10 -4.38 -12.60
C ILE A 422 -1.41 -4.90 -14.01
N PHE A 423 -1.37 -4.02 -15.01
CA PHE A 423 -1.69 -4.28 -16.41
C PHE A 423 -0.59 -3.80 -17.36
N PRO A 424 0.67 -4.25 -17.20
CA PRO A 424 1.75 -3.85 -18.09
C PRO A 424 1.51 -4.24 -19.55
N ASP A 425 0.65 -5.23 -19.80
CA ASP A 425 0.21 -5.69 -21.12
C ASP A 425 -0.98 -4.91 -21.71
N LEU A 426 -1.52 -3.94 -20.96
CA LEU A 426 -2.63 -3.04 -21.33
C LEU A 426 -3.96 -3.76 -21.62
N LYS A 427 -4.11 -5.02 -21.21
CA LYS A 427 -5.36 -5.77 -21.37
C LYS A 427 -6.28 -5.52 -20.18
N MET A 428 -7.15 -4.53 -20.30
CA MET A 428 -8.05 -4.07 -19.24
C MET A 428 -9.49 -3.96 -19.73
N SER A 429 -10.44 -4.41 -18.90
CA SER A 429 -11.88 -4.15 -19.08
C SER A 429 -12.26 -2.73 -18.67
N LYS A 430 -13.51 -2.31 -18.96
CA LYS A 430 -14.06 -1.03 -18.49
C LYS A 430 -14.09 -0.99 -16.95
N GLU A 431 -14.40 -2.13 -16.33
CA GLU A 431 -14.47 -2.32 -14.89
C GLU A 431 -13.07 -2.21 -14.24
N ASP A 432 -12.04 -2.77 -14.86
CA ASP A 432 -10.65 -2.63 -14.40
C ASP A 432 -10.20 -1.16 -14.44
N VAL A 433 -10.51 -0.45 -15.53
CA VAL A 433 -10.22 0.99 -15.64
C VAL A 433 -10.94 1.76 -14.54
N LYS A 434 -12.23 1.46 -14.32
CA LYS A 434 -13.05 2.11 -13.29
C LYS A 434 -12.45 1.92 -11.91
N LEU A 435 -12.04 0.69 -11.57
CA LEU A 435 -11.45 0.36 -10.27
C LEU A 435 -10.16 1.15 -10.00
N ILE A 436 -9.25 1.20 -10.99
CA ILE A 436 -7.99 1.96 -10.86
C ILE A 436 -8.27 3.46 -10.77
N LEU A 437 -9.21 3.96 -11.58
CA LEU A 437 -9.57 5.39 -11.62
C LEU A 437 -10.21 5.84 -10.30
N ASP A 438 -11.14 5.06 -9.74
CA ASP A 438 -11.76 5.33 -8.45
C ASP A 438 -10.70 5.44 -7.35
N PHE A 439 -9.77 4.49 -7.29
CA PHE A 439 -8.69 4.51 -6.31
C PHE A 439 -7.76 5.72 -6.49
N ALA A 440 -7.40 6.06 -7.73
CA ALA A 440 -6.56 7.22 -8.04
C ALA A 440 -7.23 8.55 -7.62
N ILE A 441 -8.53 8.69 -7.88
CA ILE A 441 -9.34 9.83 -7.45
C ILE A 441 -9.40 9.88 -5.92
N GLU A 442 -9.61 8.75 -5.25
CA GLU A 442 -9.68 8.66 -3.79
C GLU A 442 -8.38 9.14 -3.12
N CYS A 443 -7.22 8.74 -3.67
CA CYS A 443 -5.90 9.17 -3.20
C CYS A 443 -5.69 10.68 -3.33
N ARG A 444 -6.12 11.28 -4.45
CA ARG A 444 -5.99 12.73 -4.66
C ARG A 444 -7.02 13.52 -3.84
N LYS A 445 -8.25 13.02 -3.74
CA LYS A 445 -9.33 13.64 -2.95
C LYS A 445 -8.92 13.81 -1.49
N ARG A 446 -8.24 12.82 -0.89
CA ARG A 446 -7.70 12.94 0.48
C ARG A 446 -6.81 14.17 0.67
N VAL A 447 -5.92 14.45 -0.28
CA VAL A 447 -5.05 15.64 -0.25
C VAL A 447 -5.90 16.90 -0.34
N LYS A 448 -6.74 17.02 -1.37
CA LYS A 448 -7.52 18.23 -1.65
C LYS A 448 -8.49 18.59 -0.52
N MET A 449 -9.16 17.59 0.06
CA MET A 449 -10.05 17.79 1.21
C MET A 449 -9.33 18.38 2.42
N GLN A 450 -8.06 18.03 2.65
CA GLN A 450 -7.31 18.65 3.75
C GLN A 450 -6.90 20.08 3.42
N LEU A 451 -6.56 20.38 2.16
CA LEU A 451 -6.25 21.74 1.74
C LEU A 451 -7.43 22.69 1.93
N ILE A 452 -8.64 22.24 1.59
CA ILE A 452 -9.88 23.00 1.82
C ILE A 452 -10.09 23.29 3.31
N LYS A 453 -9.76 22.34 4.20
CA LYS A 453 -9.80 22.56 5.66
C LYS A 453 -8.73 23.53 6.17
N MET A 454 -7.58 23.60 5.50
CA MET A 454 -6.44 24.42 5.91
C MET A 454 -6.54 25.86 5.38
N ASP A 455 -7.21 26.06 4.25
CA ASP A 455 -7.27 27.32 3.53
C ASP A 455 -8.64 27.46 2.83
N GLU A 456 -9.47 28.37 3.32
CA GLU A 456 -10.84 28.56 2.86
C GLU A 456 -10.93 29.06 1.42
N THR A 457 -9.85 29.63 0.86
CA THR A 457 -9.83 30.14 -0.54
C THR A 457 -10.07 29.04 -1.57
N PHE A 458 -9.83 27.77 -1.21
CA PHE A 458 -10.17 26.64 -2.08
C PHE A 458 -11.68 26.42 -2.24
N ASN A 459 -12.53 27.09 -1.45
CA ASN A 459 -13.99 27.05 -1.60
C ASN A 459 -14.51 28.01 -2.69
N ASP A 460 -13.71 28.96 -3.16
CA ASP A 460 -14.11 29.91 -4.20
C ASP A 460 -14.35 29.21 -5.54
N ASP A 461 -13.55 28.17 -5.83
CA ASP A 461 -13.67 27.29 -7.01
C ASP A 461 -13.82 25.83 -6.55
N PRO A 462 -15.04 25.38 -6.20
CA PRO A 462 -15.25 24.05 -5.63
C PRO A 462 -14.92 22.96 -6.64
N VAL A 463 -14.08 22.01 -6.21
CA VAL A 463 -13.67 20.85 -7.00
C VAL A 463 -14.52 19.64 -6.64
N TYR A 464 -15.30 19.15 -7.60
CA TYR A 464 -16.06 17.92 -7.45
C TYR A 464 -15.28 16.74 -8.03
N PHE A 465 -14.96 15.75 -7.18
CA PHE A 465 -14.24 14.53 -7.55
C PHE A 465 -15.21 13.49 -8.12
N GLU A 466 -15.64 13.76 -9.34
CA GLU A 466 -16.64 12.99 -10.07
C GLU A 466 -16.24 12.85 -11.54
N TYR A 467 -16.75 11.80 -12.19
CA TYR A 467 -16.57 11.55 -13.61
C TYR A 467 -17.84 10.98 -14.22
N THR A 468 -17.91 11.01 -15.54
CA THR A 468 -19.02 10.47 -16.33
C THR A 468 -18.53 9.38 -17.26
N ASP A 469 -19.38 8.41 -17.57
CA ASP A 469 -19.08 7.45 -18.64
C ASP A 469 -19.69 7.88 -19.99
N GLU A 470 -19.54 7.04 -21.02
CA GLU A 470 -20.10 7.28 -22.36
C GLU A 470 -21.63 7.42 -22.39
N ALA A 471 -22.34 6.86 -21.40
CA ALA A 471 -23.79 7.00 -21.26
C ALA A 471 -24.19 8.28 -20.49
N ASN A 472 -23.22 9.13 -20.12
CA ASN A 472 -23.37 10.27 -19.22
C ASN A 472 -23.87 9.88 -17.82
N GLU A 473 -23.66 8.63 -17.40
CA GLU A 473 -23.89 8.24 -16.01
C GLU A 473 -22.80 8.89 -15.14
N LYS A 474 -23.21 9.52 -14.04
CA LYS A 474 -22.33 10.30 -13.16
C LYS A 474 -21.89 9.46 -11.96
N PHE A 475 -20.58 9.37 -11.74
CA PHE A 475 -19.97 8.65 -10.63
C PHE A 475 -19.28 9.63 -9.69
N GLU A 476 -19.73 9.71 -8.44
CA GLU A 476 -19.07 10.48 -7.36
C GLU A 476 -18.14 9.56 -6.55
N VAL A 477 -16.87 9.96 -6.39
CA VAL A 477 -15.91 9.21 -5.58
C VAL A 477 -15.85 9.80 -4.17
N GLN A 478 -16.09 8.95 -3.18
CA GLN A 478 -15.99 9.29 -1.75
C GLN A 478 -14.83 8.52 -1.10
N THR A 479 -14.19 9.09 -0.09
CA THR A 479 -13.20 8.39 0.72
C THR A 479 -13.86 7.66 1.90
N LEU A 480 -13.22 6.64 2.46
CA LEU A 480 -13.76 5.95 3.64
C LEU A 480 -13.91 6.90 4.84
N GLU A 481 -13.02 7.89 4.99
CA GLU A 481 -13.09 8.83 6.10
C GLU A 481 -14.32 9.74 6.00
N GLU A 482 -14.74 10.11 4.79
CA GLU A 482 -16.00 10.82 4.54
C GLU A 482 -17.20 9.94 4.89
N ILE A 483 -17.19 8.67 4.47
CA ILE A 483 -18.29 7.72 4.72
C ILE A 483 -18.44 7.41 6.21
N GLU A 484 -17.32 7.27 6.92
CA GLU A 484 -17.30 6.85 8.33
C GLU A 484 -17.50 8.00 9.31
N TYR A 485 -16.94 9.18 9.00
CA TYR A 485 -16.83 10.30 9.95
C TYR A 485 -17.25 11.65 9.36
N GLY A 486 -17.67 11.69 8.09
CA GLY A 486 -18.20 12.92 7.49
C GLY A 486 -19.47 13.39 8.19
N GLU A 487 -19.75 14.68 8.09
CA GLU A 487 -21.06 15.21 8.49
C GLU A 487 -22.12 14.67 7.53
N PRO A 488 -23.33 14.35 8.01
CA PRO A 488 -24.41 13.92 7.13
C PRO A 488 -24.64 15.02 6.11
N LYS A 489 -24.45 14.73 4.82
CA LYS A 489 -24.95 15.61 3.76
C LYS A 489 -26.45 15.76 4.03
N GLN A 490 -26.92 16.98 4.30
CA GLN A 490 -28.36 17.25 4.21
C GLN A 490 -28.75 16.81 2.81
N GLU A 491 -29.62 15.80 2.71
CA GLU A 491 -30.23 15.39 1.44
C GLU A 491 -30.98 16.61 0.92
N SER A 492 -30.28 17.40 0.10
CA SER A 492 -30.91 18.42 -0.71
C SER A 492 -31.76 17.62 -1.68
N GLN A 493 -33.06 17.66 -1.44
CA GLN A 493 -34.12 17.01 -2.20
C GLN A 493 -33.75 16.94 -3.69
N ILE A 494 -33.29 15.77 -4.14
CA ILE A 494 -33.30 15.43 -5.56
C ILE A 494 -34.72 14.94 -5.83
N GLU A 495 -35.66 15.87 -5.88
CA GLU A 495 -36.94 15.69 -6.55
C GLU A 495 -37.45 17.07 -6.97
N GLN A 496 -37.70 17.20 -8.28
CA GLN A 496 -38.41 18.30 -8.95
C GLN A 496 -37.60 19.56 -9.32
N ALA A 497 -36.70 19.41 -10.29
CA ALA A 497 -36.44 20.46 -11.27
C ALA A 497 -37.60 20.51 -12.30
N ALA A 498 -38.74 21.04 -11.87
CA ALA A 498 -39.76 21.60 -12.77
C ALA A 498 -40.70 22.49 -11.95
N THR A 499 -40.42 23.79 -11.90
CA THR A 499 -41.33 24.91 -12.23
C THR A 499 -40.76 26.19 -11.64
N GLU A 500 -40.60 27.19 -12.50
CA GLU A 500 -40.23 28.57 -12.18
C GLU A 500 -41.24 29.20 -11.21
N ASN A 501 -40.78 29.85 -10.13
CA ASN A 501 -40.84 31.32 -9.99
C ASN A 501 -40.42 31.82 -8.60
N ARG A 502 -39.82 33.01 -8.63
CA ARG A 502 -39.26 33.82 -7.54
C ARG A 502 -40.29 34.20 -6.47
N THR A 503 -39.84 34.22 -5.20
CA THR A 503 -39.77 35.45 -4.39
C THR A 503 -38.89 35.22 -3.15
N ILE A 504 -37.98 36.16 -2.90
CA ILE A 504 -37.14 36.23 -1.70
C ILE A 504 -37.89 37.12 -0.70
N GLU A 505 -38.29 36.56 0.44
CA GLU A 505 -38.66 37.34 1.62
C GLU A 505 -37.70 37.03 2.77
N VAL A 506 -37.12 38.09 3.31
CA VAL A 506 -36.22 38.10 4.46
C VAL A 506 -37.09 38.00 5.71
N VAL A 507 -36.88 36.99 6.56
CA VAL A 507 -37.48 36.94 7.90
C VAL A 507 -36.41 36.70 8.95
N GLU A 508 -36.44 37.59 9.93
CA GLU A 508 -35.52 37.77 11.06
C GLU A 508 -35.44 36.55 12.00
N VAL A 509 -34.25 36.39 12.57
CA VAL A 509 -33.91 35.41 13.60
C VAL A 509 -34.52 35.83 14.94
N THR A 510 -35.49 35.08 15.46
CA THR A 510 -35.84 35.11 16.89
C THR A 510 -36.26 33.75 17.45
N SER A 511 -35.59 33.44 18.57
CA SER A 511 -35.96 32.58 19.71
C SER A 511 -36.15 31.07 19.53
N ALA A 512 -35.36 30.37 20.33
CA ALA A 512 -35.37 28.95 20.64
C ALA A 512 -36.77 28.40 20.99
N GLU A 513 -37.13 27.30 20.31
CA GLU A 513 -38.18 26.36 20.68
C GLU A 513 -37.60 24.94 20.76
N PRO A 514 -38.20 24.05 21.58
CA PRO A 514 -37.56 22.83 22.04
C PRO A 514 -37.41 21.81 20.90
N ILE A 515 -36.33 21.04 20.97
CA ILE A 515 -36.07 19.90 20.07
C ILE A 515 -37.19 18.88 20.30
N ILE A 516 -38.19 18.89 19.43
CA ILE A 516 -39.12 17.78 19.26
C ILE A 516 -38.29 16.65 18.66
N GLU A 517 -38.21 15.51 19.34
CA GLU A 517 -37.70 14.27 18.74
C GLU A 517 -38.62 13.93 17.56
N GLU A 518 -38.20 14.29 16.35
CA GLU A 518 -38.82 13.78 15.13
C GLU A 518 -38.63 12.26 15.11
N THR A 519 -39.75 11.55 15.29
CA THR A 519 -39.86 10.12 15.03
C THR A 519 -39.51 9.87 13.57
N LYS A 520 -38.26 9.48 13.30
CA LYS A 520 -37.82 9.05 11.97
C LYS A 520 -38.72 7.91 11.48
N THR A 521 -39.50 8.17 10.45
CA THR A 521 -40.24 7.14 9.72
C THR A 521 -39.24 6.21 9.02
N LEU A 522 -39.28 4.92 9.38
CA LEU A 522 -38.44 3.90 8.73
C LEU A 522 -38.85 3.74 7.27
N SER A 523 -37.85 3.62 6.39
CA SER A 523 -38.04 3.47 4.94
C SER A 523 -37.17 2.35 4.40
N SER A 524 -37.57 1.77 3.26
CA SER A 524 -36.72 0.77 2.60
C SER A 524 -35.44 1.42 2.09
N PHE A 525 -34.30 0.71 2.16
CA PHE A 525 -33.04 1.21 1.65
C PHE A 525 -32.17 0.10 1.08
N SER A 526 -31.22 0.48 0.22
CA SER A 526 -30.10 -0.36 -0.19
C SER A 526 -28.80 0.36 0.12
N LYS A 527 -27.83 -0.35 0.69
CA LYS A 527 -26.53 0.21 1.07
C LYS A 527 -25.42 -0.77 0.73
N GLN A 528 -24.48 -0.31 -0.09
CA GLN A 528 -23.22 -0.99 -0.34
C GLN A 528 -22.20 -0.59 0.72
N ILE A 529 -21.60 -1.58 1.38
CA ILE A 529 -20.52 -1.41 2.34
C ILE A 529 -19.21 -1.77 1.67
N ARG A 530 -18.25 -0.85 1.72
CA ARG A 530 -16.96 -1.01 1.06
C ARG A 530 -16.01 -1.86 1.89
N GLU A 531 -15.07 -2.49 1.19
CA GLU A 531 -13.97 -3.20 1.84
C GLU A 531 -13.13 -2.26 2.73
N ASN A 532 -12.68 -2.77 3.88
CA ASN A 532 -11.96 -2.04 4.94
C ASN A 532 -12.77 -0.98 5.70
N GLN A 533 -14.02 -0.70 5.30
CA GLN A 533 -14.89 0.23 6.01
C GLN A 533 -15.08 -0.20 7.47
N THR A 534 -14.95 0.75 8.40
CA THR A 534 -15.23 0.58 9.82
C THR A 534 -16.50 1.35 10.19
N ASN A 535 -16.83 1.44 11.49
CA ASN A 535 -17.99 2.16 11.99
C ASN A 535 -19.34 1.53 11.59
N VAL A 536 -19.32 0.26 11.19
CA VAL A 536 -20.45 -0.58 10.79
C VAL A 536 -20.75 -1.61 11.87
N SER A 537 -22.02 -1.70 12.27
CA SER A 537 -22.55 -2.71 13.20
C SER A 537 -23.97 -3.07 12.81
N TYR A 538 -24.49 -4.20 13.30
CA TYR A 538 -25.90 -4.56 13.06
C TYR A 538 -26.84 -3.45 13.54
N GLU A 539 -26.54 -2.86 14.70
CA GLU A 539 -27.28 -1.74 15.26
C GLU A 539 -27.40 -0.58 14.27
N ARG A 540 -26.27 -0.16 13.70
CA ARG A 540 -26.23 0.99 12.79
C ARG A 540 -26.75 0.71 11.40
N LEU A 541 -26.68 -0.55 10.96
CA LEU A 541 -27.19 -0.95 9.66
C LEU A 541 -28.71 -1.08 9.70
N PHE A 542 -29.23 -1.84 10.66
CA PHE A 542 -30.64 -2.22 10.65
C PHE A 542 -31.26 -2.37 12.04
N GLY A 543 -30.60 -1.94 13.13
CA GLY A 543 -31.07 -2.13 14.50
C GLY A 543 -32.46 -1.53 14.76
N HIS A 544 -32.78 -0.39 14.15
CA HIS A 544 -34.11 0.23 14.26
C HIS A 544 -35.23 -0.59 13.60
N TYR A 545 -34.92 -1.42 12.61
CA TYR A 545 -35.93 -2.27 11.94
C TYR A 545 -36.26 -3.51 12.75
N LEU A 546 -35.43 -3.86 13.75
CA LEU A 546 -35.68 -4.97 14.67
C LEU A 546 -36.69 -4.62 15.76
N GLU A 547 -36.97 -3.33 15.97
CA GLU A 547 -37.79 -2.83 17.08
C GLU A 547 -39.27 -3.21 16.89
N GLY A 548 -39.90 -3.69 17.96
CA GLY A 548 -41.29 -4.14 17.99
C GLY A 548 -41.54 -5.52 17.39
N ALA A 549 -40.54 -6.19 16.82
CA ALA A 549 -40.67 -7.54 16.30
C ALA A 549 -40.60 -8.60 17.42
N LYS A 550 -41.39 -9.66 17.28
CA LYS A 550 -41.40 -10.80 18.22
C LYS A 550 -40.94 -12.11 17.58
N ASP A 551 -41.16 -12.27 16.27
CA ASP A 551 -40.78 -13.46 15.54
C ASP A 551 -39.71 -13.11 14.50
N PHE A 552 -38.58 -13.79 14.58
CA PHE A 552 -37.42 -13.59 13.72
C PHE A 552 -37.09 -14.89 12.99
N LEU A 553 -37.20 -14.88 11.66
CA LEU A 553 -36.71 -15.94 10.80
C LEU A 553 -35.38 -15.50 10.17
N ILE A 554 -34.29 -16.14 10.57
CA ILE A 554 -32.94 -15.85 10.09
C ILE A 554 -32.51 -17.00 9.18
N GLN A 555 -32.17 -16.72 7.94
CA GLN A 555 -31.54 -17.69 7.04
C GLN A 555 -30.11 -17.24 6.74
N ASP A 556 -29.13 -18.08 7.09
CA ASP A 556 -27.73 -17.89 6.76
C ASP A 556 -27.06 -19.27 6.58
N PRO A 557 -26.59 -19.63 5.38
CA PRO A 557 -26.01 -20.95 5.12
C PRO A 557 -24.72 -21.25 5.88
N TYR A 558 -24.05 -20.24 6.46
CA TYR A 558 -22.66 -20.40 6.89
C TYR A 558 -22.47 -20.27 8.39
N ILE A 559 -23.45 -20.56 9.25
CA ILE A 559 -23.20 -20.54 10.70
C ILE A 559 -22.52 -21.85 11.14
N ARG A 560 -21.18 -21.91 11.04
CA ARG A 560 -20.38 -23.13 11.29
C ARG A 560 -19.02 -22.95 11.95
N LEU A 561 -18.40 -21.77 11.83
CA LEU A 561 -17.10 -21.45 12.42
C LEU A 561 -17.28 -20.63 13.70
N PRO A 562 -16.32 -20.67 14.65
CA PRO A 562 -16.45 -19.97 15.93
C PRO A 562 -16.83 -18.48 15.84
N HIS A 563 -16.26 -17.75 14.86
CA HIS A 563 -16.58 -16.34 14.66
C HIS A 563 -17.99 -16.12 14.09
N GLN A 564 -18.56 -17.10 13.36
CA GLN A 564 -19.91 -17.02 12.80
C GLN A 564 -20.96 -17.25 13.89
N PHE A 565 -20.73 -18.19 14.81
CA PHE A 565 -21.55 -18.32 16.03
C PHE A 565 -21.52 -17.05 16.87
N LYS A 566 -20.34 -16.44 17.03
CA LYS A 566 -20.21 -15.14 17.72
C LYS A 566 -21.02 -14.04 17.01
N ASN A 567 -20.94 -13.94 15.69
CA ASN A 567 -21.72 -12.98 14.92
C ASN A 567 -23.24 -13.21 15.06
N PHE A 568 -23.68 -14.48 15.13
CA PHE A 568 -25.08 -14.81 15.41
C PHE A 568 -25.49 -14.39 16.82
N MET A 569 -24.68 -14.67 17.84
CA MET A 569 -24.96 -14.25 19.21
C MET A 569 -24.97 -12.74 19.40
N GLU A 570 -24.13 -12.00 18.67
CA GLU A 570 -24.19 -10.53 18.66
C GLU A 570 -25.50 -10.00 18.06
N LEU A 571 -26.06 -10.68 17.05
CA LEU A 571 -27.39 -10.36 16.52
C LEU A 571 -28.49 -10.68 17.54
N CYS A 572 -28.47 -11.86 18.18
CA CYS A 572 -29.43 -12.22 19.23
C CYS A 572 -29.40 -11.22 20.39
N SER A 573 -28.19 -10.81 20.81
CA SER A 573 -28.02 -9.78 21.84
C SER A 573 -28.66 -8.44 21.43
N LEU A 574 -28.56 -8.08 20.14
CA LEU A 574 -29.18 -6.87 19.61
C LEU A 574 -30.70 -6.98 19.57
N ILE A 575 -31.24 -8.09 19.07
CA ILE A 575 -32.67 -8.38 19.04
C ILE A 575 -33.27 -8.23 20.44
N TYR A 576 -32.63 -8.84 21.45
CA TYR A 576 -33.04 -8.73 22.84
C TYR A 576 -33.04 -7.27 23.32
N LYS A 577 -31.95 -6.52 23.09
CA LYS A 577 -31.84 -5.11 23.48
C LYS A 577 -32.92 -4.23 22.86
N LYS A 578 -33.34 -4.50 21.62
CA LYS A 578 -34.36 -3.74 20.91
C LYS A 578 -35.79 -4.12 21.28
N ASN A 579 -35.98 -5.26 21.94
CA ASN A 579 -37.30 -5.82 22.22
C ASN A 579 -37.45 -6.27 23.68
N GLN A 580 -36.84 -5.53 24.63
CA GLN A 580 -36.84 -5.87 26.05
C GLN A 580 -38.25 -5.90 26.68
N GLU A 581 -39.21 -5.20 26.07
CA GLU A 581 -40.60 -5.16 26.53
C GLU A 581 -41.43 -6.35 26.04
N ALA A 582 -40.90 -7.18 25.14
CA ALA A 582 -41.59 -8.37 24.67
C ALA A 582 -41.60 -9.46 25.75
N GLU A 583 -42.77 -10.03 26.02
CA GLU A 583 -42.92 -11.14 26.98
C GLU A 583 -42.14 -12.40 26.53
N THR A 584 -42.06 -12.64 25.23
CA THR A 584 -41.34 -13.75 24.61
C THR A 584 -40.90 -13.34 23.21
N ILE A 585 -39.68 -13.74 22.84
CA ILE A 585 -39.11 -13.54 21.50
C ILE A 585 -38.82 -14.90 20.90
N ASN A 586 -39.24 -15.12 19.64
CA ASN A 586 -39.01 -16.36 18.92
C ASN A 586 -37.96 -16.14 17.83
N ILE A 587 -36.89 -16.92 17.85
CA ILE A 587 -35.82 -16.88 16.84
C ILE A 587 -35.72 -18.26 16.18
N LYS A 588 -35.94 -18.32 14.87
CA LYS A 588 -35.68 -19.51 14.06
C LYS A 588 -34.50 -19.28 13.12
N LEU A 589 -33.45 -20.10 13.25
CA LEU A 589 -32.29 -20.10 12.35
C LEU A 589 -32.40 -21.22 11.31
N ILE A 590 -32.25 -20.89 10.02
CA ILE A 590 -32.06 -21.85 8.94
C ILE A 590 -30.61 -21.74 8.45
N THR A 591 -29.84 -22.82 8.56
CA THR A 591 -28.41 -22.87 8.18
C THR A 591 -28.07 -24.18 7.46
N TRP A 592 -26.84 -24.36 6.99
CA TRP A 592 -26.38 -25.63 6.44
C TRP A 592 -24.91 -25.94 6.75
N ASN A 593 -24.67 -27.11 7.36
CA ASN A 593 -23.33 -27.58 7.68
C ASN A 593 -23.14 -29.00 7.13
N ASP A 594 -21.98 -29.24 6.53
CA ASP A 594 -21.54 -30.57 6.12
C ASP A 594 -21.24 -31.46 7.35
N ASN A 595 -20.95 -32.73 7.11
CA ASN A 595 -20.71 -33.69 8.19
C ASN A 595 -19.51 -33.34 9.08
N ASP A 596 -18.53 -32.58 8.57
CA ASP A 596 -17.34 -32.22 9.32
C ASP A 596 -17.65 -31.16 10.40
N PHE A 597 -18.59 -30.26 10.12
CA PHE A 597 -18.99 -29.20 11.06
C PHE A 597 -20.27 -29.50 11.83
N LYS A 598 -21.11 -30.43 11.36
CA LYS A 598 -22.48 -30.62 11.86
C LYS A 598 -22.55 -30.96 13.35
N GLU A 599 -21.75 -31.91 13.83
CA GLU A 599 -21.76 -32.32 15.25
C GLU A 599 -21.37 -31.16 16.16
N THR A 600 -20.26 -30.47 15.86
CA THR A 600 -19.82 -29.29 16.62
C THR A 600 -20.86 -28.18 16.60
N SER A 601 -21.55 -28.01 15.48
CA SER A 601 -22.56 -26.96 15.34
C SER A 601 -23.81 -27.25 16.15
N ILE A 602 -24.27 -28.51 16.19
CA ILE A 602 -25.37 -28.93 17.07
C ILE A 602 -25.03 -28.60 18.52
N ILE A 603 -23.83 -28.98 18.98
CA ILE A 603 -23.38 -28.68 20.36
C ILE A 603 -23.45 -27.18 20.65
N ASN A 604 -22.91 -26.35 19.75
CA ASN A 604 -22.92 -24.90 19.92
C ASN A 604 -24.34 -24.32 19.89
N PHE A 605 -25.24 -24.83 19.03
CA PHE A 605 -26.62 -24.34 18.95
C PHE A 605 -27.44 -24.73 20.18
N GLU A 606 -27.24 -25.90 20.77
CA GLU A 606 -27.87 -26.27 22.04
C GLU A 606 -27.37 -25.37 23.18
N GLU A 607 -26.07 -25.07 23.25
CA GLU A 607 -25.52 -24.12 24.23
C GLU A 607 -26.12 -22.71 24.06
N ILE A 608 -26.27 -22.26 22.81
CA ILE A 608 -26.95 -20.99 22.49
C ILE A 608 -28.42 -21.04 22.93
N LYS A 609 -29.12 -22.16 22.68
CA LYS A 609 -30.53 -22.36 23.04
C LYS A 609 -30.75 -22.26 24.54
N ASP A 610 -29.92 -22.93 25.33
CA ASP A 610 -29.97 -22.87 26.79
C ASP A 610 -29.73 -21.44 27.29
N SER A 611 -28.71 -20.76 26.77
CA SER A 611 -28.38 -19.39 27.16
C SER A 611 -29.48 -18.37 26.82
N LEU A 612 -30.12 -18.51 25.65
CA LEU A 612 -31.21 -17.62 25.22
C LEU A 612 -32.51 -17.91 26.00
N GLY A 613 -32.75 -19.16 26.36
CA GLY A 613 -33.91 -19.58 27.16
C GLY A 613 -33.98 -18.90 28.53
N GLU A 614 -32.84 -18.64 29.17
CA GLU A 614 -32.77 -17.88 30.44
C GLU A 614 -33.31 -16.44 30.33
N MET A 615 -33.41 -15.91 29.11
CA MET A 615 -33.90 -14.56 28.80
C MET A 615 -35.32 -14.55 28.18
N ASN A 616 -36.06 -15.67 28.27
CA ASN A 616 -37.36 -15.87 27.59
C ASN A 616 -37.30 -15.71 26.06
N ILE A 617 -36.19 -16.12 25.46
CA ILE A 617 -36.03 -16.18 24.01
C ILE A 617 -36.12 -17.64 23.58
N GLU A 618 -37.16 -18.00 22.83
CA GLU A 618 -37.31 -19.33 22.26
C GLU A 618 -36.47 -19.43 20.98
N PHE A 619 -35.43 -20.25 21.03
CA PHE A 619 -34.54 -20.47 19.88
C PHE A 619 -34.73 -21.87 19.28
N ASP A 620 -34.93 -21.92 17.97
CA ASP A 620 -34.97 -23.14 17.18
C ASP A 620 -34.07 -23.04 15.94
N TYR A 621 -33.56 -24.17 15.46
CA TYR A 621 -32.68 -24.21 14.30
C TYR A 621 -33.00 -25.39 13.36
N GLU A 622 -32.80 -25.16 12.06
CA GLU A 622 -33.05 -26.14 11.00
C GLU A 622 -31.86 -26.19 10.04
N PHE A 623 -31.36 -27.39 9.74
CA PHE A 623 -30.35 -27.59 8.70
C PHE A 623 -31.02 -27.84 7.34
N LYS A 624 -30.77 -26.96 6.37
CA LYS A 624 -31.36 -27.03 5.03
C LYS A 624 -30.32 -26.78 3.94
N GLU A 625 -29.95 -27.83 3.22
CA GLU A 625 -28.93 -27.77 2.15
C GLU A 625 -29.27 -26.83 0.99
N SER A 626 -30.57 -26.67 0.70
CA SER A 626 -31.06 -25.75 -0.33
C SER A 626 -31.14 -24.28 0.13
N ALA A 627 -30.79 -23.97 1.37
CA ALA A 627 -30.82 -22.60 1.88
C ALA A 627 -29.57 -21.83 1.43
N HIS A 628 -29.64 -21.14 0.29
CA HIS A 628 -28.53 -20.30 -0.20
C HIS A 628 -28.71 -18.81 0.10
N ASP A 629 -29.96 -18.37 0.23
CA ASP A 629 -30.29 -16.96 0.47
C ASP A 629 -29.96 -16.55 1.90
N ARG A 630 -29.67 -15.27 2.07
CA ARG A 630 -29.21 -14.66 3.32
C ARG A 630 -30.13 -13.53 3.72
N TYR A 631 -30.98 -13.76 4.71
CA TYR A 631 -31.95 -12.76 5.11
C TYR A 631 -32.41 -12.91 6.57
N ILE A 632 -33.02 -11.84 7.07
CA ILE A 632 -33.75 -11.79 8.33
C ILE A 632 -35.17 -11.31 7.98
N VAL A 633 -36.18 -12.10 8.29
CA VAL A 633 -37.60 -11.77 8.15
C VAL A 633 -38.20 -11.59 9.53
N MET A 634 -38.98 -10.52 9.70
CA MET A 634 -39.56 -10.14 10.98
C MET A 634 -41.07 -9.97 10.86
N ASN A 635 -41.81 -10.32 11.91
CA ASN A 635 -43.28 -10.18 11.95
C ASN A 635 -43.78 -8.72 12.03
N ASN A 636 -42.88 -7.74 12.14
CA ASN A 636 -43.21 -6.31 12.08
C ASN A 636 -43.25 -5.76 10.64
N GLY A 637 -43.20 -6.64 9.62
CA GLY A 637 -43.34 -6.26 8.21
C GLY A 637 -42.03 -5.81 7.55
N TRP A 638 -40.87 -6.21 8.09
CA TRP A 638 -39.57 -5.88 7.52
C TRP A 638 -38.77 -7.13 7.17
N LYS A 639 -38.06 -7.03 6.05
CA LYS A 639 -37.11 -8.04 5.57
C LYS A 639 -35.77 -7.40 5.27
N ILE A 640 -34.71 -7.98 5.81
CA ILE A 640 -33.32 -7.55 5.64
C ILE A 640 -32.61 -8.61 4.81
N MET A 641 -32.10 -8.25 3.65
CA MET A 641 -31.25 -9.09 2.81
C MET A 641 -29.78 -8.72 3.03
N LEU A 642 -28.93 -9.73 3.23
CA LEU A 642 -27.52 -9.55 3.57
C LEU A 642 -26.64 -10.24 2.52
N GLY A 643 -25.92 -9.48 1.69
CA GLY A 643 -25.10 -10.01 0.61
C GLY A 643 -24.08 -11.07 1.08
N ARG A 644 -23.57 -10.97 2.32
CA ARG A 644 -22.66 -11.93 2.95
C ARG A 644 -23.22 -12.66 4.17
N GLY A 645 -24.51 -12.48 4.47
CA GLY A 645 -25.08 -12.97 5.71
C GLY A 645 -24.49 -12.23 6.92
N LEU A 646 -24.30 -12.94 8.02
CA LEU A 646 -23.77 -12.43 9.28
C LEU A 646 -22.23 -12.38 9.31
N ASP A 647 -21.52 -12.94 8.32
CA ASP A 647 -20.05 -12.90 8.22
C ASP A 647 -19.54 -11.68 7.42
N MET A 648 -19.82 -10.49 7.96
CA MET A 648 -19.58 -9.20 7.32
C MET A 648 -18.18 -8.62 7.58
N TRP A 649 -17.44 -9.17 8.54
CA TRP A 649 -16.17 -8.59 9.02
C TRP A 649 -14.94 -9.39 8.61
N GLN A 650 -13.81 -8.69 8.53
CA GLN A 650 -12.48 -9.28 8.38
C GLN A 650 -11.94 -9.77 9.72
N LYS A 651 -10.91 -10.63 9.66
CA LYS A 651 -10.17 -11.11 10.83
C LYS A 651 -9.49 -9.92 11.54
N SER A 652 -9.57 -9.88 12.88
CA SER A 652 -8.96 -8.82 13.68
C SER A 652 -7.42 -8.94 13.80
N ASN A 653 -6.78 -7.97 14.44
CA ASN A 653 -5.33 -8.00 14.68
C ASN A 653 -4.91 -8.96 15.80
N GLY A 654 -5.83 -9.73 16.38
CA GLY A 654 -5.55 -10.78 17.36
C GLY A 654 -6.57 -10.82 18.50
N LYS A 655 -6.38 -11.77 19.42
CA LYS A 655 -7.34 -12.08 20.50
C LYS A 655 -7.71 -10.90 21.40
N TYR A 656 -6.80 -9.95 21.61
CA TYR A 656 -6.99 -8.79 22.50
C TYR A 656 -7.21 -7.48 21.73
N ASP A 657 -7.56 -7.56 20.44
CA ASP A 657 -7.97 -6.39 19.67
C ASP A 657 -9.33 -5.89 20.18
N ILE A 658 -9.48 -4.58 20.38
CA ILE A 658 -10.76 -3.99 20.79
C ILE A 658 -11.87 -4.24 19.75
N ALA A 659 -11.49 -4.42 18.48
CA ALA A 659 -12.40 -4.83 17.41
C ALA A 659 -13.07 -6.18 17.69
N GLU A 660 -12.49 -7.05 18.55
CA GLU A 660 -13.18 -8.28 18.97
C GLU A 660 -14.42 -7.99 19.82
N TYR A 661 -14.50 -6.85 20.50
CA TYR A 661 -15.58 -6.52 21.43
C TYR A 661 -16.53 -5.44 20.91
N LEU A 662 -16.09 -4.62 19.95
CA LEU A 662 -16.87 -3.54 19.36
C LEU A 662 -16.98 -3.72 17.84
N GLN A 663 -18.20 -4.01 17.35
CA GLN A 663 -18.46 -4.22 15.91
C GLN A 663 -18.04 -3.00 15.08
N GLU A 664 -18.27 -1.79 15.58
CA GLU A 664 -17.94 -0.53 14.91
C GLU A 664 -16.43 -0.32 14.72
N LYS A 665 -15.58 -1.11 15.38
CA LYS A 665 -14.12 -1.05 15.22
C LYS A 665 -13.56 -2.15 14.33
N ARG A 666 -14.41 -3.08 13.85
CA ARG A 666 -14.02 -4.11 12.89
C ARG A 666 -13.98 -3.54 11.48
N LYS A 667 -13.05 -4.05 10.67
CA LYS A 667 -13.01 -3.78 9.23
C LYS A 667 -13.98 -4.71 8.51
N CYS A 668 -14.76 -4.18 7.59
CA CYS A 668 -15.71 -4.94 6.79
C CYS A 668 -15.07 -5.59 5.56
N LYS A 669 -15.60 -6.76 5.18
CA LYS A 669 -15.51 -7.26 3.79
C LYS A 669 -16.46 -6.41 2.93
N GLU A 670 -16.30 -6.37 1.62
CA GLU A 670 -17.31 -5.73 0.76
C GLU A 670 -18.61 -6.53 0.73
N PHE A 671 -19.77 -5.87 0.90
CA PHE A 671 -21.09 -6.50 0.82
C PHE A 671 -22.22 -5.47 0.63
N ASP A 672 -23.38 -5.94 0.16
CA ASP A 672 -24.61 -5.16 0.11
C ASP A 672 -25.57 -5.54 1.24
N VAL A 673 -26.35 -4.56 1.69
CA VAL A 673 -27.51 -4.75 2.58
C VAL A 673 -28.72 -4.07 1.97
N VAL A 674 -29.83 -4.78 1.91
CA VAL A 674 -31.10 -4.24 1.44
C VAL A 674 -32.15 -4.47 2.51
N VAL A 675 -32.88 -3.43 2.88
CA VAL A 675 -34.02 -3.52 3.80
C VAL A 675 -35.27 -3.12 3.04
N ILE A 676 -36.27 -4.00 3.06
CA ILE A 676 -37.55 -3.79 2.37
C ILE A 676 -38.71 -4.02 3.33
N ALA A 677 -39.80 -3.29 3.12
CA ALA A 677 -41.08 -3.59 3.74
C ALA A 677 -41.69 -4.84 3.05
N GLU A 678 -42.25 -5.74 3.85
CA GLU A 678 -42.88 -7.00 3.41
C GLU A 678 -44.40 -6.95 3.52
#